data_AF-A0A7C4QVE9-F1
#
_entry.id   AF-A0A7C4QVE9-F1
#
_cell.length_a   1.000
_cell.length_b   1.000
_cell.length_c   1.000
_cell.angle_alpha   90.00
_cell.angle_beta   90.00
_cell.angle_gamma   90.00
#
_symmetry.space_group_name_H-M   'P 1'
#
loop_
_entity.id
_entity.type
_entity.pdbx_description
1 polymer ?
#
loop_
_entity_poly.entity_id
_entity_poly.type
_entity_poly.pdbx_seq_one_letter_code
_entity_poly.pdbx_strand_id
1 'polypeptide(L)'
;MRQQPTNTMASDAPPDDGGPAFQAILTETATGNDLLDIICQRIRTAARHLQLTPADLREIFHSYQLFEPEVRAPVEGREEKFLVIEAHHLVHGKIGKGALKIMLPRDLARESRNFVEITPRIAEVRPPPPRARWASAAEAWETVRALLRALITGETLSMSLKSQATGAPFSGSEGVILCALGEFDAATGRFFLKPALRGGEEATAHDREVIEALMNNTAEVLSRAGKIAHDRIVHAAETNSTLTARLNLQLPTNVVEGHLRALLQDNPELIIGYADMTVRLRRLLADPAYRPTAGALAREAARLQLEHSILLPASRQRLLQLLEALPEDGFPALEAFQQIVAIFYGRGEIQQTEGQVFRHREPILRDLAAALAAGRLDDSGEPRVLAFFLRTLLDNQAKLMKAALLRRLPPYEPLPVDWFFRFPLFTDEQQAALQGLLPEGQPGKEELRRRFKAARELVAAARQSLPLNEEDHYVAARRAVLGQLLRVLDSDCGLIPCVHRLRFFLTPFTYDTVTPKLGVVTRKPLSVCGSELRPTAMAAGAVFTLETFLKANGANRQRPLDGLTVAIQGLGNAGKGFARLVTDRGARIVGVSDSRGAIIAPAGLGDRTLHDLIQHKNAGRRLDTFRGPAGPESAGGGPFVWHANPDLLLTVKADLLVLTAMPAAVTADNAGQLQCRWLLELTGAAVAPAAFPALAERGIVVLPDNLASSGGLLVSLSEMLQNSFGQQWERHLEEESLRQQIEQSFDAVARKAKKHGVDLVTASDILALQRMRDLAVHRRHLGLAAQQVAAEIRAIGDGETVLIVSDDDDDGVASAAIFRGLIARLNPGREKQTIYVNESLRSPALIELVESLAQEGRSVKRVFVMDRSFPLAPAGQQAAAELARRCRVTMINNHDLPEALARAEARGPQAAKSGGPLSPREMGLRLITPRSLAATVPARHFTTAMILRELARQLPGDPAAQQRVDWQAAIGSCLDVPPETSQEWQLFYAQFNFDDLLEAARAVRMVARAHGFMSAVQAVEGIERPDQMETHKPWEEFTTMYKVLAERVALLVEKIVMENVGRPYVAHFFTAAEVASPLAPAGTMTRCLDLYPWISEHLTRRGDFADKPIIVGQVVQDMLKRKALGVRIRSPRDVELMEAGLPEYFRTGGLPNTAVAKIPLHESMPPERQFYELVDALWWKTVSPTIRLQKRRPA
;
A
#
# COMPACT_ATOMS: atom_id res chain seq x y z
N MET A 1 4.30 -50.18 35.47
CA MET A 1 3.03 -49.41 35.53
C MET A 1 3.31 -48.13 36.29
N ARG A 2 3.03 -46.96 35.68
CA ARG A 2 2.92 -45.60 36.26
C ARG A 2 4.17 -44.87 36.85
N GLN A 3 4.30 -43.64 36.35
CA GLN A 3 4.66 -42.35 36.99
C GLN A 3 6.12 -41.84 37.03
N GLN A 4 6.27 -40.69 36.35
CA GLN A 4 7.19 -39.53 36.51
C GLN A 4 7.23 -38.98 37.97
N PRO A 5 8.14 -38.04 38.40
CA PRO A 5 8.53 -36.82 37.64
C PRO A 5 9.91 -36.12 37.91
N THR A 6 10.08 -35.00 37.17
CA THR A 6 10.90 -33.76 37.37
C THR A 6 12.44 -33.75 37.20
N ASN A 7 12.93 -33.05 36.16
CA ASN A 7 13.61 -31.73 36.33
C ASN A 7 13.87 -30.99 34.99
N THR A 8 13.33 -29.76 34.93
CA THR A 8 13.84 -28.53 34.33
C THR A 8 14.94 -28.60 33.25
N MET A 9 14.57 -28.40 31.98
CA MET A 9 15.49 -27.87 30.96
C MET A 9 15.62 -26.36 31.14
N ALA A 10 16.79 -25.93 31.61
CA ALA A 10 17.26 -24.57 31.47
C ALA A 10 17.51 -24.27 29.98
N SER A 11 17.12 -23.09 29.53
CA SER A 11 17.36 -22.59 28.18
C SER A 11 18.82 -22.20 28.01
N ASP A 12 19.61 -23.01 27.29
CA ASP A 12 20.89 -22.58 26.72
C ASP A 12 20.63 -21.75 25.46
N ALA A 13 20.08 -20.53 25.64
CA ALA A 13 20.18 -19.50 24.62
C ALA A 13 21.59 -18.86 24.75
N PRO A 14 22.37 -18.73 23.66
CA PRO A 14 23.65 -18.02 23.72
C PRO A 14 23.43 -16.60 24.25
N PRO A 15 24.41 -16.02 24.99
CA PRO A 15 24.29 -14.66 25.48
C PRO A 15 24.05 -13.70 24.30
N ASP A 16 22.98 -12.91 24.39
CA ASP A 16 22.60 -11.92 23.37
C ASP A 16 23.67 -10.83 23.29
N ASP A 17 24.57 -10.96 22.30
CA ASP A 17 25.65 -10.02 22.02
C ASP A 17 25.15 -8.73 21.34
N GLY A 18 23.83 -8.61 21.08
CA GLY A 18 23.21 -7.47 20.41
C GLY A 18 23.33 -7.49 18.88
N GLY A 19 23.95 -8.52 18.30
CA GLY A 19 24.08 -8.72 16.86
C GLY A 19 25.22 -7.94 16.19
N PRO A 20 25.56 -8.30 14.95
CA PRO A 20 26.76 -7.83 14.24
C PRO A 20 26.73 -6.33 13.88
N ALA A 21 25.55 -5.74 13.67
CA ALA A 21 25.43 -4.29 13.46
C ALA A 21 25.78 -3.51 14.73
N PHE A 22 25.24 -3.92 15.88
CA PHE A 22 25.57 -3.34 17.18
C PHE A 22 27.05 -3.54 17.53
N GLN A 23 27.57 -4.76 17.31
CA GLN A 23 28.98 -5.05 17.49
C GLN A 23 29.86 -4.15 16.62
N ALA A 24 29.61 -4.04 15.31
CA ALA A 24 30.35 -3.14 14.43
C ALA A 24 30.28 -1.67 14.88
N ILE A 25 29.14 -1.23 15.44
CA ILE A 25 28.99 0.11 15.99
C ILE A 25 29.78 0.29 17.29
N LEU A 26 30.01 -0.74 18.10
CA LEU A 26 30.76 -0.60 19.36
C LEU A 26 32.25 -0.97 19.26
N THR A 27 32.63 -1.82 18.32
CA THR A 27 34.02 -2.28 18.19
C THR A 27 34.88 -1.22 17.49
N GLU A 28 36.02 -0.87 18.08
CA GLU A 28 36.99 0.06 17.49
C GLU A 28 37.94 -0.63 16.49
N THR A 29 37.73 -1.91 16.19
CA THR A 29 38.51 -2.69 15.23
C THR A 29 37.97 -2.52 13.81
N ALA A 30 38.86 -2.42 12.82
CA ALA A 30 38.48 -2.34 11.41
C ALA A 30 37.63 -3.57 11.00
N THR A 31 36.49 -3.32 10.36
CA THR A 31 35.57 -4.40 9.93
C THR A 31 35.98 -5.06 8.61
N GLY A 32 37.01 -4.52 7.96
CA GLY A 32 37.50 -5.00 6.66
C GLY A 32 36.66 -4.51 5.48
N ASN A 33 35.73 -3.56 5.71
CA ASN A 33 34.94 -2.89 4.69
C ASN A 33 34.81 -1.38 5.00
N ASP A 34 35.22 -0.53 4.07
CA ASP A 34 35.29 0.93 4.28
C ASP A 34 33.91 1.57 4.49
N LEU A 35 32.87 1.09 3.80
CA LEU A 35 31.52 1.63 3.94
C LEU A 35 30.98 1.39 5.35
N LEU A 36 31.11 0.16 5.86
CA LEU A 36 30.66 -0.17 7.22
C LEU A 36 31.41 0.64 8.27
N ASP A 37 32.73 0.75 8.16
CA ASP A 37 33.56 1.52 9.09
C ASP A 37 33.11 3.00 9.14
N ILE A 38 32.89 3.63 7.99
CA ILE A 38 32.43 5.02 7.92
C ILE A 38 31.03 5.20 8.50
N ILE A 39 30.09 4.31 8.16
CA ILE A 39 28.71 4.39 8.65
C ILE A 39 28.67 4.20 10.17
N CYS A 40 29.44 3.26 10.72
CA CYS A 40 29.58 3.08 12.17
C CYS A 40 30.14 4.34 12.84
N GLN A 41 31.15 4.99 12.27
CA GLN A 41 31.71 6.23 12.80
C GLN A 41 30.71 7.41 12.74
N ARG A 42 29.93 7.52 11.67
CA ARG A 42 28.83 8.50 11.53
C ARG A 42 27.77 8.29 12.60
N ILE A 43 27.34 7.03 12.81
CA ILE A 43 26.39 6.66 13.86
C ILE A 43 26.94 7.01 15.25
N ARG A 44 28.20 6.67 15.57
CA ARG A 44 28.82 7.06 16.86
C ARG A 44 28.84 8.57 17.07
N THR A 45 29.07 9.33 16.01
CA THR A 45 29.10 10.81 16.08
C THR A 45 27.71 11.37 16.34
N ALA A 46 26.69 10.92 15.60
CA ALA A 46 25.30 11.28 15.86
C ALA A 46 24.84 10.85 17.27
N ALA A 47 25.23 9.65 17.72
CA ALA A 47 24.91 9.12 19.04
C ALA A 47 25.46 9.99 20.17
N ARG A 48 26.69 10.52 20.04
CA ARG A 48 27.27 11.47 21.00
C ARG A 48 26.46 12.76 21.10
N HIS A 49 26.01 13.32 19.97
CA HIS A 49 25.17 14.51 19.96
C HIS A 49 23.77 14.28 20.56
N LEU A 50 23.26 13.04 20.46
CA LEU A 50 22.00 12.62 21.05
C LEU A 50 22.14 12.09 22.48
N GLN A 51 23.36 12.01 23.02
CA GLN A 51 23.69 11.46 24.34
C GLN A 51 23.19 10.02 24.54
N LEU A 52 23.29 9.19 23.50
CA LEU A 52 22.86 7.79 23.54
C LEU A 52 23.90 6.92 24.25
N THR A 53 23.42 6.07 25.14
CA THR A 53 24.23 5.05 25.82
C THR A 53 24.41 3.81 24.94
N PRO A 54 25.37 2.91 25.26
CA PRO A 54 25.45 1.60 24.60
C PRO A 54 24.16 0.79 24.70
N ALA A 55 23.38 0.95 25.78
CA ALA A 55 22.08 0.30 25.91
C ALA A 55 21.05 0.86 24.92
N ASP A 56 21.03 2.19 24.71
CA ASP A 56 20.16 2.82 23.71
C ASP A 56 20.53 2.38 22.29
N LEU A 57 21.83 2.29 21.98
CA LEU A 57 22.30 1.78 20.69
C LEU A 57 21.93 0.32 20.50
N ARG A 58 22.01 -0.51 21.55
CA ARG A 58 21.52 -1.89 21.50
C ARG A 58 20.03 -1.89 21.17
N GLU A 59 19.23 -1.09 21.86
CA GLU A 59 17.77 -1.00 21.60
C GLU A 59 17.43 -0.45 20.21
N ILE A 60 18.31 0.32 19.59
CA ILE A 60 18.11 0.78 18.21
C ILE A 60 18.42 -0.35 17.20
N PHE A 61 19.52 -1.08 17.42
CA PHE A 61 20.08 -2.02 16.45
C PHE A 61 19.80 -3.51 16.76
N HIS A 62 19.13 -3.86 17.86
CA HIS A 62 18.80 -5.25 18.23
C HIS A 62 17.89 -5.95 17.22
N SER A 63 17.08 -5.18 16.48
CA SER A 63 16.17 -5.70 15.46
C SER A 63 16.87 -6.00 14.12
N TYR A 64 18.19 -6.09 14.14
CA TYR A 64 19.02 -6.47 13.02
C TYR A 64 19.14 -7.99 12.90
N GLN A 65 18.97 -8.54 11.70
CA GLN A 65 19.09 -9.98 11.44
C GLN A 65 19.94 -10.23 10.20
N LEU A 66 20.90 -11.16 10.29
CA LEU A 66 21.57 -11.76 9.14
C LEU A 66 20.94 -13.09 8.79
N PHE A 67 20.85 -13.37 7.50
CA PHE A 67 20.42 -14.64 6.97
C PHE A 67 21.36 -15.07 5.85
N GLU A 68 21.95 -16.27 5.98
CA GLU A 68 23.04 -16.73 5.12
C GLU A 68 22.75 -18.11 4.50
N PRO A 69 21.75 -18.24 3.62
CA PRO A 69 21.46 -19.51 3.00
C PRO A 69 22.47 -19.87 1.90
N GLU A 70 22.60 -21.17 1.63
CA GLU A 70 23.22 -21.69 0.41
C GLU A 70 22.12 -22.07 -0.57
N VAL A 71 22.25 -21.61 -1.81
CA VAL A 71 21.34 -21.96 -2.92
C VAL A 71 22.10 -22.76 -3.96
N ARG A 72 21.39 -23.59 -4.73
CA ARG A 72 22.01 -24.36 -5.81
C ARG A 72 21.62 -23.83 -7.18
N ALA A 73 22.49 -23.93 -8.17
CA ALA A 73 22.16 -23.61 -9.56
C ALA A 73 22.99 -24.47 -10.53
N PRO A 74 22.46 -24.78 -11.72
CA PRO A 74 23.17 -25.56 -12.72
C PRO A 74 24.26 -24.71 -13.38
N VAL A 75 25.50 -25.20 -13.35
CA VAL A 75 26.65 -24.65 -14.08
C VAL A 75 27.25 -25.78 -14.90
N GLU A 76 27.29 -25.61 -16.22
CA GLU A 76 27.84 -26.60 -17.16
C GLU A 76 27.29 -28.03 -16.98
N GLY A 77 26.00 -28.14 -16.64
CA GLY A 77 25.31 -29.43 -16.43
C GLY A 77 25.57 -30.08 -15.07
N ARG A 78 26.22 -29.37 -14.12
CA ARG A 78 26.40 -29.78 -12.72
C ARG A 78 25.68 -28.84 -11.78
N GLU A 79 25.14 -29.37 -10.69
CA GLU A 79 24.51 -28.58 -9.63
C GLU A 79 25.59 -28.03 -8.68
N GLU A 80 25.81 -26.72 -8.72
CA GLU A 80 26.80 -26.04 -7.89
C GLU A 80 26.13 -25.22 -6.78
N LYS A 81 26.87 -25.00 -5.68
CA LYS A 81 26.38 -24.24 -4.52
C LYS A 81 26.87 -22.78 -4.55
N PHE A 82 25.99 -21.88 -4.15
CA PHE A 82 26.21 -20.45 -4.14
C PHE A 82 25.82 -19.84 -2.80
N LEU A 83 26.65 -18.89 -2.36
CA LEU A 83 26.47 -18.18 -1.11
C LEU A 83 25.54 -16.99 -1.29
N VAL A 84 24.51 -16.92 -0.45
CA VAL A 84 23.62 -15.77 -0.32
C VAL A 84 23.79 -15.19 1.07
N ILE A 85 23.90 -13.87 1.18
CA ILE A 85 23.85 -13.16 2.46
C ILE A 85 22.84 -12.03 2.34
N GLU A 86 21.88 -12.00 3.26
CA GLU A 86 20.88 -10.95 3.36
C GLU A 86 20.89 -10.38 4.79
N ALA A 87 20.87 -9.06 4.90
CA ALA A 87 20.65 -8.38 6.16
C ALA A 87 19.35 -7.62 6.15
N HIS A 88 18.71 -7.61 7.31
CA HIS A 88 17.49 -6.87 7.56
C HIS A 88 17.66 -6.02 8.79
N HIS A 89 17.40 -4.72 8.66
CA HIS A 89 17.21 -3.85 9.80
C HIS A 89 15.74 -3.47 9.87
N LEU A 90 15.02 -4.12 10.79
CA LEU A 90 13.56 -4.02 10.88
C LEU A 90 13.14 -2.69 11.50
N VAL A 91 13.49 -1.53 10.97
CA VAL A 91 13.15 -0.23 11.61
C VAL A 91 11.63 -0.02 11.59
N HIS A 92 10.95 -0.14 10.44
CA HIS A 92 9.49 0.02 10.32
C HIS A 92 8.66 -1.29 10.28
N GLY A 93 9.30 -2.44 10.55
CA GLY A 93 8.69 -3.78 10.42
C GLY A 93 9.21 -4.53 9.19
N LYS A 94 8.57 -5.63 8.78
CA LYS A 94 8.95 -6.44 7.61
C LYS A 94 8.54 -5.74 6.30
N ILE A 95 9.13 -4.59 5.98
CA ILE A 95 8.82 -3.82 4.76
C ILE A 95 10.07 -3.81 3.88
N GLY A 96 10.40 -5.00 3.38
CA GLY A 96 11.61 -5.20 2.60
C GLY A 96 11.47 -4.66 1.19
N LYS A 97 12.40 -3.80 0.79
CA LYS A 97 12.82 -3.68 -0.61
C LYS A 97 13.95 -4.70 -0.76
N GLY A 98 13.63 -5.96 -1.05
CA GLY A 98 14.62 -7.01 -1.25
C GLY A 98 15.37 -6.80 -2.57
N ALA A 99 16.38 -5.94 -2.58
CA ALA A 99 17.31 -5.83 -3.70
C ALA A 99 18.47 -6.80 -3.46
N LEU A 100 18.52 -7.89 -4.22
CA LEU A 100 19.67 -8.80 -4.25
C LEU A 100 20.67 -8.31 -5.30
N LYS A 101 21.91 -8.07 -4.87
CA LYS A 101 23.02 -7.71 -5.75
C LYS A 101 23.77 -8.99 -6.15
N ILE A 102 24.05 -9.16 -7.44
CA ILE A 102 24.97 -10.22 -7.89
C ILE A 102 26.39 -9.68 -7.82
N MET A 103 27.26 -10.37 -7.11
CA MET A 103 28.70 -10.07 -7.07
C MET A 103 29.50 -11.12 -7.80
N LEU A 104 30.51 -10.65 -8.55
CA LEU A 104 31.51 -11.47 -9.21
C LEU A 104 32.81 -11.46 -8.41
N PRO A 105 33.73 -12.43 -8.61
CA PRO A 105 35.01 -12.47 -7.88
C PRO A 105 35.80 -11.16 -7.93
N ARG A 106 35.81 -10.48 -9.08
CA ARG A 106 36.50 -9.19 -9.27
C ARG A 106 35.94 -8.06 -8.41
N ASP A 107 34.66 -8.13 -8.04
CA ASP A 107 34.00 -7.08 -7.27
C ASP A 107 34.52 -7.12 -5.83
N LEU A 108 34.85 -8.31 -5.30
CA LEU A 108 35.44 -8.48 -3.96
C LEU A 108 36.82 -7.83 -3.82
N ALA A 109 37.61 -7.81 -4.89
CA ALA A 109 38.93 -7.15 -4.90
C ALA A 109 38.86 -5.63 -4.72
N ARG A 110 37.68 -5.02 -4.97
CA ARG A 110 37.44 -3.61 -4.69
C ARG A 110 37.06 -3.36 -3.23
N GLU A 111 36.48 -4.36 -2.59
CA GLU A 111 35.95 -4.25 -1.23
C GLU A 111 36.97 -4.64 -0.16
N SER A 112 38.00 -5.44 -0.50
CA SER A 112 39.00 -5.88 0.47
C SER A 112 40.34 -6.24 -0.16
N ARG A 113 41.43 -5.87 0.54
CA ARG A 113 42.83 -6.16 0.16
C ARG A 113 43.19 -7.65 0.22
N ASN A 114 42.39 -8.47 0.91
CA ASN A 114 42.58 -9.91 0.96
C ASN A 114 42.17 -10.61 -0.35
N PHE A 115 41.59 -9.89 -1.30
CA PHE A 115 41.12 -10.40 -2.58
C PHE A 115 41.94 -9.77 -3.70
N VAL A 116 42.73 -10.58 -4.39
CA VAL A 116 43.65 -10.10 -5.44
C VAL A 116 43.21 -10.65 -6.79
N GLU A 117 42.88 -9.76 -7.73
CA GLU A 117 42.58 -10.16 -9.10
C GLU A 117 43.86 -10.64 -9.78
N ILE A 118 43.90 -11.92 -10.16
CA ILE A 118 45.07 -12.56 -10.79
C ILE A 118 44.99 -12.48 -12.31
N THR A 119 43.79 -12.71 -12.85
CA THR A 119 43.44 -12.55 -14.26
C THR A 119 42.09 -11.87 -14.35
N PRO A 120 41.71 -11.27 -15.50
CA PRO A 120 40.39 -10.69 -15.65
C PRO A 120 39.32 -11.71 -15.26
N ARG A 121 38.62 -11.45 -14.14
CA ARG A 121 37.55 -12.27 -13.52
C ARG A 121 37.94 -13.35 -12.50
N ILE A 122 39.21 -13.71 -12.29
CA ILE A 122 39.61 -14.67 -11.22
C ILE A 122 40.26 -13.92 -10.07
N ALA A 123 39.77 -14.16 -8.85
CA ALA A 123 40.32 -13.58 -7.63
C ALA A 123 40.97 -14.65 -6.75
N GLU A 124 42.19 -14.41 -6.27
CA GLU A 124 42.81 -15.17 -5.18
C GLU A 124 42.33 -14.61 -3.84
N VAL A 125 41.89 -15.49 -2.95
CA VAL A 125 41.58 -15.13 -1.56
C VAL A 125 42.81 -15.41 -0.71
N ARG A 126 43.41 -14.38 -0.15
CA ARG A 126 44.63 -14.46 0.68
C ARG A 126 44.28 -14.48 2.17
N PRO A 127 45.00 -15.27 2.98
CA PRO A 127 44.81 -15.23 4.41
C PRO A 127 45.18 -13.85 4.99
N PRO A 128 44.48 -13.39 6.04
CA PRO A 128 44.89 -12.20 6.75
C PRO A 128 46.29 -12.42 7.37
N PRO A 129 47.14 -11.37 7.41
CA PRO A 129 48.46 -11.45 8.03
C PRO A 129 48.39 -11.94 9.49
N PRO A 130 49.39 -12.71 9.97
CA PRO A 130 50.66 -13.08 9.32
C PRO A 130 50.59 -14.37 8.48
N ARG A 131 49.41 -14.93 8.26
CA ARG A 131 49.26 -16.27 7.67
C ARG A 131 49.52 -16.22 6.16
N ALA A 132 50.39 -17.10 5.66
CA ALA A 132 50.75 -17.14 4.23
C ALA A 132 49.92 -18.15 3.41
N ARG A 133 49.29 -19.14 4.05
CA ARG A 133 48.53 -20.24 3.41
C ARG A 133 47.29 -20.62 4.21
N TRP A 134 46.22 -21.02 3.53
CA TRP A 134 45.03 -21.59 4.16
C TRP A 134 45.27 -23.04 4.59
N ALA A 135 44.76 -23.45 5.76
CA ALA A 135 44.81 -24.88 6.13
C ALA A 135 43.68 -25.68 5.47
N SER A 136 42.57 -25.02 5.13
CA SER A 136 41.47 -25.67 4.43
C SER A 136 40.67 -24.69 3.59
N ALA A 137 39.89 -25.22 2.64
CA ALA A 137 38.90 -24.44 1.89
C ALA A 137 37.84 -23.80 2.80
N ALA A 138 37.51 -24.42 3.94
CA ALA A 138 36.50 -23.90 4.86
C ALA A 138 36.93 -22.58 5.52
N GLU A 139 38.20 -22.47 5.93
CA GLU A 139 38.76 -21.22 6.48
C GLU A 139 38.75 -20.08 5.44
N ALA A 140 39.09 -20.40 4.18
CA ALA A 140 39.06 -19.44 3.10
C ALA A 140 37.63 -18.95 2.83
N TRP A 141 36.65 -19.87 2.77
CA TRP A 141 35.23 -19.53 2.63
C TRP A 141 34.68 -18.70 3.78
N GLU A 142 35.12 -18.94 5.03
CA GLU A 142 34.70 -18.11 6.16
C GLU A 142 35.19 -16.67 6.03
N THR A 143 36.38 -16.46 5.46
CA THR A 143 36.88 -15.11 5.16
C THR A 143 36.03 -14.41 4.10
N VAL A 144 35.55 -15.15 3.10
CA VAL A 144 34.58 -14.66 2.11
C VAL A 144 33.26 -14.29 2.78
N ARG A 145 32.71 -15.17 3.65
CA ARG A 145 31.46 -14.90 4.39
C ARG A 145 31.61 -13.66 5.27
N ALA A 146 32.70 -13.52 6.01
CA ALA A 146 32.96 -12.37 6.88
C ALA A 146 32.94 -11.04 6.11
N LEU A 147 33.59 -10.98 4.93
CA LEU A 147 33.55 -9.78 4.08
C LEU A 147 32.13 -9.46 3.60
N LEU A 148 31.39 -10.46 3.12
CA LEU A 148 30.03 -10.27 2.62
C LEU A 148 29.06 -9.85 3.74
N ARG A 149 29.23 -10.39 4.97
CA ARG A 149 28.49 -9.92 6.17
C ARG A 149 28.77 -8.45 6.42
N ALA A 150 30.04 -8.03 6.42
CA ALA A 150 30.42 -6.64 6.64
C ALA A 150 29.83 -5.71 5.58
N LEU A 151 29.98 -6.05 4.29
CA LEU A 151 29.44 -5.31 3.16
C LEU A 151 27.92 -5.08 3.30
N ILE A 152 27.16 -6.16 3.48
CA ILE A 152 25.71 -6.11 3.54
C ILE A 152 25.21 -5.44 4.83
N THR A 153 25.95 -5.54 5.94
CA THR A 153 25.69 -4.75 7.14
C THR A 153 25.83 -3.25 6.86
N GLY A 154 26.90 -2.83 6.20
CA GLY A 154 27.14 -1.42 5.85
C GLY A 154 26.07 -0.84 4.91
N GLU A 155 25.71 -1.59 3.86
CA GLU A 155 24.66 -1.22 2.91
C GLU A 155 23.28 -1.10 3.58
N THR A 156 22.91 -2.07 4.42
CA THR A 156 21.64 -2.07 5.17
C THR A 156 21.57 -0.89 6.15
N LEU A 157 22.66 -0.59 6.87
CA LEU A 157 22.72 0.56 7.76
C LEU A 157 22.64 1.88 6.99
N SER A 158 23.36 2.01 5.87
CA SER A 158 23.27 3.18 4.98
C SER A 158 21.83 3.39 4.52
N MET A 159 21.17 2.37 3.96
CA MET A 159 19.78 2.46 3.50
C MET A 159 18.81 2.80 4.63
N SER A 160 19.04 2.30 5.84
CA SER A 160 18.27 2.66 7.02
C SER A 160 18.40 4.16 7.32
N LEU A 161 19.61 4.71 7.29
CA LEU A 161 19.84 6.16 7.49
C LEU A 161 19.12 7.01 6.43
N LYS A 162 19.19 6.63 5.15
CA LYS A 162 18.48 7.35 4.06
C LYS A 162 16.98 7.35 4.27
N SER A 163 16.40 6.16 4.50
CA SER A 163 14.98 5.97 4.75
C SER A 163 14.50 6.85 5.91
N GLN A 164 15.27 6.86 7.00
CA GLN A 164 14.96 7.65 8.18
C GLN A 164 15.21 9.15 7.99
N ALA A 165 16.19 9.58 7.20
CA ALA A 165 16.41 10.99 6.90
C ALA A 165 15.26 11.57 6.05
N THR A 166 14.74 10.81 5.09
CA THR A 166 13.63 11.25 4.23
C THR A 166 12.25 10.98 4.79
N GLY A 167 12.14 10.20 5.87
CA GLY A 167 10.85 9.81 6.45
C GLY A 167 10.10 8.76 5.63
N ALA A 168 10.81 8.00 4.78
CA ALA A 168 10.21 6.95 3.97
C ALA A 168 9.83 5.73 4.84
N PRO A 169 8.69 5.06 4.58
CA PRO A 169 8.21 3.89 5.35
C PRO A 169 9.02 2.59 5.17
N PHE A 170 10.17 2.59 4.49
CA PHE A 170 10.90 1.36 4.17
C PHE A 170 11.73 0.81 5.34
N SER A 171 11.85 -0.52 5.42
CA SER A 171 12.92 -1.18 6.18
C SER A 171 14.14 -1.39 5.27
N GLY A 172 15.34 -1.10 5.78
CA GLY A 172 16.58 -1.38 5.06
C GLY A 172 16.81 -2.89 5.02
N SER A 173 16.59 -3.50 3.86
CA SER A 173 16.98 -4.88 3.58
C SER A 173 17.88 -4.87 2.35
N GLU A 174 19.11 -5.35 2.48
CA GLU A 174 20.03 -5.50 1.37
C GLU A 174 20.56 -6.94 1.38
N GLY A 175 20.76 -7.50 0.19
CA GLY A 175 21.34 -8.83 0.08
C GLY A 175 22.24 -8.96 -1.13
N VAL A 176 23.09 -9.98 -1.07
CA VAL A 176 24.07 -10.30 -2.11
C VAL A 176 24.06 -11.79 -2.42
N ILE A 177 24.31 -12.10 -3.68
CA ILE A 177 24.56 -13.44 -4.18
C ILE A 177 25.96 -13.43 -4.80
N LEU A 178 26.88 -14.19 -4.22
CA LEU A 178 28.22 -14.35 -4.76
C LEU A 178 28.19 -15.41 -5.87
N CYS A 179 28.35 -14.98 -7.12
CA CYS A 179 28.37 -15.85 -8.29
C CYS A 179 29.80 -16.32 -8.60
N ALA A 180 30.33 -17.16 -7.71
CA ALA A 180 31.70 -17.68 -7.81
C ALA A 180 31.80 -19.13 -7.34
N LEU A 181 32.71 -19.88 -7.98
CA LEU A 181 33.11 -21.23 -7.59
C LEU A 181 34.46 -21.19 -6.87
N GLY A 182 34.56 -21.89 -5.75
CA GLY A 182 35.78 -21.96 -4.95
C GLY A 182 36.66 -23.14 -5.35
N GLU A 183 37.95 -22.88 -5.57
CA GLU A 183 38.95 -23.91 -5.87
C GLU A 183 40.10 -23.82 -4.87
N PHE A 184 40.32 -24.91 -4.13
CA PHE A 184 41.38 -25.01 -3.14
C PHE A 184 42.49 -25.95 -3.65
N ASP A 185 43.70 -25.42 -3.75
CA ASP A 185 44.89 -26.22 -4.01
C ASP A 185 45.52 -26.63 -2.68
N ALA A 186 45.33 -27.90 -2.32
CA ALA A 186 45.83 -28.46 -1.07
C ALA A 186 47.38 -28.51 -1.01
N ALA A 187 48.07 -28.56 -2.15
CA ALA A 187 49.54 -28.62 -2.18
C ALA A 187 50.17 -27.24 -1.88
N THR A 188 49.55 -26.18 -2.39
CA THR A 188 50.05 -24.80 -2.19
C THR A 188 49.35 -24.07 -1.04
N GLY A 189 48.21 -24.56 -0.57
CA GLY A 189 47.36 -23.90 0.43
C GLY A 189 46.72 -22.61 -0.08
N ARG A 190 46.55 -22.50 -1.41
CA ARG A 190 45.97 -21.32 -2.08
C ARG A 190 44.51 -21.57 -2.43
N PHE A 191 43.71 -20.50 -2.40
CA PHE A 191 42.28 -20.54 -2.68
C PHE A 191 41.90 -19.51 -3.72
N PHE A 192 41.14 -19.93 -4.73
CA PHE A 192 40.74 -19.11 -5.85
C PHE A 192 39.22 -19.08 -5.99
N LEU A 193 38.68 -17.91 -6.31
CA LEU A 193 37.30 -17.70 -6.71
C LEU A 193 37.26 -17.51 -8.23
N LYS A 194 36.65 -18.47 -8.92
CA LYS A 194 36.41 -18.43 -10.36
C LYS A 194 34.99 -17.95 -10.65
N PRO A 195 34.76 -17.15 -11.70
CA PRO A 195 33.43 -16.68 -12.04
C PRO A 195 32.58 -17.85 -12.53
N ALA A 196 31.34 -17.95 -12.06
CA ALA A 196 30.40 -18.94 -12.61
C ALA A 196 29.83 -18.48 -13.97
N LEU A 197 29.87 -17.17 -14.25
CA LEU A 197 29.43 -16.58 -15.50
C LEU A 197 30.59 -16.47 -16.51
N ARG A 198 30.31 -16.83 -17.76
CA ARG A 198 31.26 -16.87 -18.87
C ARG A 198 31.47 -15.50 -19.51
N GLY A 199 30.46 -14.64 -19.54
CA GLY A 199 30.47 -13.27 -20.06
C GLY A 199 30.80 -13.13 -21.55
N GLY A 200 30.30 -12.07 -22.19
CA GLY A 200 30.43 -11.86 -23.63
C GLY A 200 29.20 -12.35 -24.41
N GLU A 201 29.06 -11.94 -25.67
CA GLU A 201 27.82 -12.11 -26.43
C GLU A 201 27.46 -13.59 -26.65
N GLU A 202 28.45 -14.45 -26.95
CA GLU A 202 28.26 -15.88 -27.23
C GLU A 202 27.75 -16.70 -26.03
N ALA A 203 28.04 -16.24 -24.81
CA ALA A 203 27.67 -16.96 -23.58
C ALA A 203 26.40 -16.43 -22.90
N THR A 204 25.74 -15.43 -23.50
CA THR A 204 24.58 -14.74 -22.91
C THR A 204 23.45 -15.69 -22.51
N ALA A 205 23.18 -16.72 -23.32
CA ALA A 205 22.12 -17.69 -23.02
C ALA A 205 22.44 -18.55 -21.79
N HIS A 206 23.69 -18.99 -21.66
CA HIS A 206 24.15 -19.77 -20.52
C HIS A 206 24.17 -18.94 -19.23
N ASP A 207 24.78 -17.76 -19.27
CA ASP A 207 24.87 -16.87 -18.10
C ASP A 207 23.50 -16.45 -17.59
N ARG A 208 22.57 -16.25 -18.51
CA ARG A 208 21.17 -16.01 -18.18
C ARG A 208 20.57 -17.16 -17.39
N GLU A 209 20.67 -18.40 -17.88
CA GLU A 209 20.12 -19.59 -17.21
C GLU A 209 20.64 -19.73 -15.77
N VAL A 210 21.94 -19.53 -15.55
CA VAL A 210 22.56 -19.55 -14.22
C VAL A 210 21.97 -18.47 -13.31
N ILE A 211 21.87 -17.22 -13.79
CA ILE A 211 21.29 -16.11 -13.03
C ILE A 211 19.81 -16.38 -12.71
N GLU A 212 19.05 -16.94 -13.64
CA GLU A 212 17.64 -17.26 -13.45
C GLU A 212 17.43 -18.30 -12.34
N ALA A 213 18.22 -19.38 -12.35
CA ALA A 213 18.16 -20.40 -11.31
C ALA A 213 18.55 -19.85 -9.93
N LEU A 214 19.61 -19.03 -9.85
CA LEU A 214 20.09 -18.43 -8.60
C LEU A 214 19.03 -17.55 -7.95
N MET A 215 18.40 -16.66 -8.72
CA MET A 215 17.36 -15.77 -8.20
C MET A 215 16.14 -16.56 -7.70
N ASN A 216 15.71 -17.59 -8.44
CA ASN A 216 14.55 -18.42 -8.08
C ASN A 216 14.77 -19.20 -6.78
N ASN A 217 15.90 -19.89 -6.68
CA ASN A 217 16.19 -20.70 -5.51
C ASN A 217 16.45 -19.82 -4.27
N THR A 218 17.02 -18.63 -4.46
CA THR A 218 17.14 -17.64 -3.37
C THR A 218 15.77 -17.17 -2.91
N ALA A 219 14.90 -16.76 -3.82
CA ALA A 219 13.55 -16.32 -3.49
C ALA A 219 12.74 -17.38 -2.72
N GLU A 220 12.81 -18.65 -3.14
CA GLU A 220 12.17 -19.77 -2.45
C GLU A 220 12.65 -19.92 -0.99
N VAL A 221 13.97 -19.87 -0.78
CA VAL A 221 14.57 -20.00 0.56
C VAL A 221 14.22 -18.80 1.46
N LEU A 222 14.26 -17.58 0.93
CA LEU A 222 13.87 -16.37 1.66
C LEU A 222 12.38 -16.42 2.08
N SER A 223 11.51 -16.94 1.21
CA SER A 223 10.08 -17.14 1.50
C SER A 223 9.84 -18.14 2.61
N ARG A 224 10.41 -19.35 2.51
CA ARG A 224 10.24 -20.39 3.54
C ARG A 224 10.75 -19.95 4.90
N ALA A 225 11.81 -19.15 4.92
CA ALA A 225 12.35 -18.59 6.16
C ALA A 225 11.49 -17.46 6.76
N GLY A 226 10.35 -17.10 6.14
CA GLY A 226 9.45 -16.03 6.59
C GLY A 226 10.12 -14.65 6.61
N LYS A 227 11.21 -14.48 5.86
CA LYS A 227 11.96 -13.22 5.71
C LYS A 227 11.25 -12.27 4.75
N ILE A 228 10.34 -12.81 3.94
CA ILE A 228 9.44 -12.06 3.07
C ILE A 228 8.01 -12.36 3.53
N ALA A 229 7.18 -11.32 3.64
CA ALA A 229 5.82 -11.45 4.13
C ALA A 229 4.96 -12.24 3.12
N HIS A 230 4.26 -13.28 3.60
CA HIS A 230 3.57 -14.28 2.76
C HIS A 230 2.42 -13.67 1.95
N ASP A 231 1.66 -12.78 2.59
CA ASP A 231 0.61 -11.91 2.04
C ASP A 231 1.08 -11.06 0.86
N ARG A 232 2.36 -10.66 0.86
CA ARG A 232 2.93 -9.78 -0.17
C ARG A 232 3.42 -10.52 -1.40
N ILE A 233 3.75 -11.80 -1.28
CA ILE A 233 4.22 -12.62 -2.42
C ILE A 233 3.08 -13.03 -3.34
N VAL A 234 1.89 -13.34 -2.79
CA VAL A 234 0.71 -13.75 -3.56
C VAL A 234 0.34 -12.70 -4.61
N HIS A 235 0.47 -11.42 -4.27
CA HIS A 235 0.26 -10.33 -5.22
C HIS A 235 1.39 -10.15 -6.25
N ALA A 236 2.65 -10.51 -5.93
CA ALA A 236 3.76 -10.51 -6.90
C ALA A 236 3.54 -11.58 -7.95
N ALA A 237 3.09 -12.74 -7.49
CA ALA A 237 2.76 -13.91 -8.26
C ALA A 237 1.64 -13.69 -9.26
N GLU A 238 0.55 -13.06 -8.82
CA GLU A 238 -0.58 -12.71 -9.69
C GLU A 238 -0.15 -11.74 -10.81
N THR A 239 0.84 -10.91 -10.53
CA THR A 239 1.06 -9.71 -11.33
C THR A 239 2.25 -9.80 -12.27
N ASN A 240 3.43 -10.18 -11.76
CA ASN A 240 4.64 -10.27 -12.57
C ASN A 240 4.51 -11.40 -13.61
N SER A 241 3.73 -12.43 -13.26
CA SER A 241 3.34 -13.54 -14.12
C SER A 241 2.44 -13.09 -15.27
N THR A 242 1.33 -12.39 -14.94
CA THR A 242 0.37 -11.86 -15.92
C THR A 242 1.03 -10.94 -16.95
N LEU A 243 1.96 -10.09 -16.50
CA LEU A 243 2.70 -9.16 -17.33
C LEU A 243 3.70 -9.84 -18.29
N THR A 244 4.44 -10.83 -17.78
CA THR A 244 5.44 -11.56 -18.56
C THR A 244 4.78 -12.29 -19.73
N ALA A 245 3.59 -12.88 -19.52
CA ALA A 245 2.87 -13.55 -20.61
C ALA A 245 2.09 -12.58 -21.52
N ARG A 246 1.53 -11.48 -21.00
CA ARG A 246 0.76 -10.51 -21.82
C ARG A 246 1.59 -9.74 -22.83
N LEU A 247 2.81 -9.39 -22.46
CA LEU A 247 3.64 -8.44 -23.20
C LEU A 247 4.88 -9.08 -23.83
N ASN A 248 5.03 -10.41 -23.67
CA ASN A 248 6.18 -11.18 -24.08
C ASN A 248 7.52 -10.57 -23.58
N LEU A 249 7.46 -9.90 -22.43
CA LEU A 249 8.60 -9.22 -21.85
C LEU A 249 9.39 -10.22 -21.02
N GLN A 250 10.68 -10.33 -21.33
CA GLN A 250 11.65 -11.04 -20.51
C GLN A 250 11.98 -10.21 -19.27
N LEU A 251 10.99 -10.01 -18.40
CA LEU A 251 11.22 -9.46 -17.07
C LEU A 251 12.17 -10.38 -16.30
N PRO A 252 12.89 -9.89 -15.28
CA PRO A 252 13.54 -10.75 -14.30
C PRO A 252 12.46 -11.49 -13.49
N THR A 253 11.87 -12.53 -14.09
CA THR A 253 10.77 -13.37 -13.59
C THR A 253 11.15 -14.23 -12.39
N ASN A 254 12.45 -14.29 -12.11
CA ASN A 254 13.05 -15.32 -11.26
C ASN A 254 12.91 -15.06 -9.77
N VAL A 255 12.45 -13.88 -9.35
CA VAL A 255 12.22 -13.65 -7.91
C VAL A 255 10.83 -14.16 -7.52
N VAL A 256 9.89 -14.22 -8.45
CA VAL A 256 8.47 -14.49 -8.12
C VAL A 256 8.14 -15.98 -8.07
N GLU A 257 8.71 -16.78 -8.98
CA GLU A 257 8.42 -18.21 -9.04
C GLU A 257 8.95 -18.98 -7.81
N GLY A 258 10.14 -18.65 -7.32
CA GLY A 258 10.66 -19.23 -6.08
C GLY A 258 9.74 -18.98 -4.88
N HIS A 259 9.25 -17.74 -4.74
CA HIS A 259 8.32 -17.40 -3.68
C HIS A 259 6.98 -18.15 -3.78
N LEU A 260 6.42 -18.26 -4.99
CA LEU A 260 5.19 -19.02 -5.27
C LEU A 260 5.29 -20.49 -4.88
N ARG A 261 6.43 -21.12 -5.20
CA ARG A 261 6.67 -22.52 -4.91
C ARG A 261 6.63 -22.78 -3.40
N ALA A 262 7.31 -21.94 -2.62
CA ALA A 262 7.29 -22.03 -1.16
C ALA A 262 5.85 -21.87 -0.62
N LEU A 263 5.13 -20.83 -1.05
CA LEU A 263 3.78 -20.55 -0.55
C LEU A 263 2.78 -21.68 -0.82
N LEU A 264 2.72 -22.19 -2.05
CA LEU A 264 1.75 -23.21 -2.45
C LEU A 264 2.03 -24.58 -1.83
N GLN A 265 3.28 -24.85 -1.46
CA GLN A 265 3.67 -26.07 -0.74
C GLN A 265 3.36 -25.96 0.75
N ASP A 266 3.68 -24.82 1.36
CA ASP A 266 3.58 -24.65 2.82
C ASP A 266 2.14 -24.30 3.27
N ASN A 267 1.27 -23.81 2.38
CA ASN A 267 -0.10 -23.37 2.70
C ASN A 267 -1.15 -24.04 1.79
N PRO A 268 -1.67 -25.24 2.15
CA PRO A 268 -2.63 -25.99 1.34
C PRO A 268 -4.03 -25.34 1.24
N GLU A 269 -4.36 -24.38 2.10
CA GLU A 269 -5.62 -23.61 2.06
C GLU A 269 -5.48 -22.25 1.33
N LEU A 270 -4.28 -21.93 0.83
CA LEU A 270 -4.02 -20.67 0.14
C LEU A 270 -4.60 -20.69 -1.28
N ILE A 271 -5.48 -19.72 -1.57
CA ILE A 271 -5.99 -19.44 -2.91
C ILE A 271 -5.22 -18.24 -3.48
N ILE A 272 -4.61 -18.43 -4.65
CA ILE A 272 -3.97 -17.40 -5.47
C ILE A 272 -4.93 -17.08 -6.61
N GLY A 273 -5.32 -15.81 -6.77
CA GLY A 273 -6.39 -15.35 -7.66
C GLY A 273 -7.69 -16.14 -7.48
N TYR A 274 -8.03 -17.01 -8.44
CA TYR A 274 -9.20 -17.88 -8.39
C TYR A 274 -8.85 -19.32 -7.97
N ALA A 275 -9.84 -20.03 -7.43
CA ALA A 275 -9.66 -21.41 -6.95
C ALA A 275 -9.16 -22.38 -8.04
N ASP A 276 -9.62 -22.20 -9.28
CA ASP A 276 -9.19 -22.97 -10.45
C ASP A 276 -7.71 -22.73 -10.80
N MET A 277 -7.25 -21.47 -10.71
CA MET A 277 -5.86 -21.11 -10.94
C MET A 277 -4.94 -21.78 -9.93
N THR A 278 -5.31 -21.72 -8.66
CA THR A 278 -4.55 -22.34 -7.56
C THR A 278 -4.35 -23.84 -7.77
N VAL A 279 -5.42 -24.56 -8.14
CA VAL A 279 -5.38 -26.01 -8.39
C VAL A 279 -4.40 -26.36 -9.52
N ARG A 280 -4.41 -25.57 -10.60
CA ARG A 280 -3.50 -25.80 -11.74
C ARG A 280 -2.05 -25.47 -11.40
N LEU A 281 -1.80 -24.39 -10.67
CA LEU A 281 -0.44 -24.06 -10.20
C LEU A 281 0.15 -25.17 -9.32
N ARG A 282 -0.67 -25.74 -8.42
CA ARG A 282 -0.26 -26.90 -7.60
C ARG A 282 0.04 -28.12 -8.46
N ARG A 283 -0.79 -28.39 -9.47
CA ARG A 283 -0.58 -29.50 -10.41
C ARG A 283 0.73 -29.34 -11.21
N LEU A 284 1.03 -28.12 -11.66
CA LEU A 284 2.26 -27.81 -12.38
C LEU A 284 3.50 -28.02 -11.49
N LEU A 285 3.45 -27.55 -10.24
CA LEU A 285 4.52 -27.74 -9.27
C LEU A 285 4.69 -29.20 -8.83
N ALA A 286 3.63 -30.01 -8.90
CA ALA A 286 3.67 -31.43 -8.58
C ALA A 286 4.23 -32.31 -9.72
N ASP A 287 4.43 -31.75 -10.92
CA ASP A 287 5.00 -32.48 -12.05
C ASP A 287 6.51 -32.71 -11.85
N PRO A 288 6.99 -33.96 -11.76
CA PRO A 288 8.42 -34.26 -11.60
C PRO A 288 9.31 -33.75 -12.75
N ALA A 289 8.71 -33.54 -13.93
CA ALA A 289 9.38 -32.98 -15.10
C ALA A 289 9.43 -31.44 -15.07
N TYR A 290 8.77 -30.79 -14.11
CA TYR A 290 8.79 -29.34 -13.97
C TYR A 290 10.22 -28.83 -13.76
N ARG A 291 10.59 -27.80 -14.53
CA ARG A 291 11.85 -27.08 -14.39
C ARG A 291 11.55 -25.57 -14.34
N PRO A 292 12.16 -24.82 -13.39
CA PRO A 292 12.10 -23.37 -13.37
C PRO A 292 12.78 -22.81 -14.63
N THR A 293 12.00 -22.62 -15.69
CA THR A 293 12.47 -22.14 -16.99
C THR A 293 11.71 -20.86 -17.32
N ALA A 294 12.41 -19.74 -17.57
CA ALA A 294 11.88 -18.46 -18.05
C ALA A 294 10.40 -18.15 -17.69
N GLY A 295 10.00 -18.38 -16.43
CA GLY A 295 8.64 -18.18 -15.93
C GLY A 295 7.58 -19.20 -16.40
N ALA A 296 7.83 -20.51 -16.33
CA ALA A 296 6.81 -21.53 -16.64
C ALA A 296 5.58 -21.46 -15.71
N LEU A 297 5.78 -21.38 -14.39
CA LEU A 297 4.71 -21.17 -13.41
C LEU A 297 3.98 -19.84 -13.63
N ALA A 298 4.75 -18.79 -13.92
CA ALA A 298 4.26 -17.47 -14.25
C ALA A 298 3.42 -17.46 -15.54
N ARG A 299 3.87 -18.17 -16.58
CA ARG A 299 3.15 -18.31 -17.84
C ARG A 299 1.87 -19.09 -17.66
N GLU A 300 1.84 -20.16 -16.87
CA GLU A 300 0.60 -20.89 -16.60
C GLU A 300 -0.38 -20.06 -15.76
N ALA A 301 0.06 -19.36 -14.71
CA ALA A 301 -0.78 -18.40 -13.97
C ALA A 301 -1.35 -17.31 -14.88
N ALA A 302 -0.52 -16.74 -15.74
CA ALA A 302 -0.93 -15.72 -16.67
C ALA A 302 -1.86 -16.27 -17.75
N ARG A 303 -1.52 -17.43 -18.33
CA ARG A 303 -2.32 -18.14 -19.33
C ARG A 303 -3.69 -18.49 -18.78
N LEU A 304 -3.84 -18.69 -17.47
CA LEU A 304 -5.11 -18.81 -16.75
C LEU A 304 -5.86 -17.48 -16.64
N GLN A 305 -5.18 -16.43 -16.19
CA GLN A 305 -5.71 -15.06 -16.23
C GLN A 305 -6.15 -14.64 -17.65
N LEU A 306 -5.54 -15.24 -18.66
CA LEU A 306 -5.72 -14.99 -20.08
C LEU A 306 -6.62 -16.01 -20.78
N GLU A 307 -6.83 -17.19 -20.22
CA GLU A 307 -8.00 -18.03 -20.50
C GLU A 307 -9.28 -17.29 -20.12
N HIS A 308 -9.19 -16.52 -19.05
CA HIS A 308 -10.17 -15.52 -18.66
C HIS A 308 -10.05 -14.20 -19.49
N SER A 309 -9.08 -14.06 -20.41
CA SER A 309 -8.86 -12.91 -21.34
C SER A 309 -8.58 -13.34 -22.81
N ILE A 310 -9.62 -13.57 -23.59
CA ILE A 310 -9.57 -14.27 -24.90
C ILE A 310 -8.83 -13.53 -26.04
N LEU A 311 -8.59 -12.22 -25.94
CA LEU A 311 -8.09 -11.37 -27.04
C LEU A 311 -6.89 -10.49 -26.66
N LEU A 312 -5.99 -10.23 -27.62
CA LEU A 312 -4.93 -9.22 -27.49
C LEU A 312 -5.50 -7.78 -27.41
N PRO A 313 -4.79 -6.81 -26.79
CA PRO A 313 -5.26 -5.42 -26.72
C PRO A 313 -5.56 -4.75 -28.07
N ALA A 314 -4.74 -4.98 -29.10
CA ALA A 314 -4.97 -4.41 -30.44
C ALA A 314 -6.21 -5.05 -31.11
N SER A 315 -6.35 -6.36 -31.00
CA SER A 315 -7.53 -7.11 -31.45
C SER A 315 -8.79 -6.69 -30.68
N ARG A 316 -8.66 -6.37 -29.39
CA ARG A 316 -9.73 -5.85 -28.53
C ARG A 316 -10.18 -4.46 -28.97
N GLN A 317 -9.24 -3.55 -29.23
CA GLN A 317 -9.54 -2.21 -29.73
C GLN A 317 -10.16 -2.27 -31.13
N ARG A 318 -9.66 -3.16 -32.00
CA ARG A 318 -10.26 -3.38 -33.32
C ARG A 318 -11.65 -4.00 -33.21
N LEU A 319 -11.86 -4.93 -32.30
CA LEU A 319 -13.16 -5.51 -32.02
C LEU A 319 -14.14 -4.45 -31.52
N LEU A 320 -13.72 -3.55 -30.62
CA LEU A 320 -14.54 -2.42 -30.17
C LEU A 320 -14.99 -1.54 -31.35
N GLN A 321 -14.05 -1.14 -32.21
CA GLN A 321 -14.35 -0.33 -33.41
C GLN A 321 -15.30 -1.06 -34.38
N LEU A 322 -15.10 -2.36 -34.60
CA LEU A 322 -15.96 -3.16 -35.47
C LEU A 322 -17.36 -3.32 -34.89
N LEU A 323 -17.48 -3.57 -33.58
CA LEU A 323 -18.76 -3.68 -32.88
C LEU A 323 -19.52 -2.34 -32.83
N GLU A 324 -18.81 -1.22 -32.78
CA GLU A 324 -19.38 0.14 -32.90
C GLU A 324 -19.89 0.40 -34.32
N ALA A 325 -19.15 -0.02 -35.35
CA ALA A 325 -19.52 0.14 -36.76
C ALA A 325 -20.66 -0.80 -37.24
N LEU A 326 -21.07 -1.78 -36.43
CA LEU A 326 -22.20 -2.65 -36.79
C LEU A 326 -23.53 -1.87 -36.78
N PRO A 327 -24.45 -2.16 -37.72
CA PRO A 327 -25.78 -1.54 -37.73
C PRO A 327 -26.54 -1.86 -36.45
N GLU A 328 -27.55 -1.07 -36.11
CA GLU A 328 -28.30 -1.26 -34.86
C GLU A 328 -29.12 -2.56 -34.85
N ASP A 329 -29.72 -2.91 -35.99
CA ASP A 329 -30.51 -4.13 -36.22
C ASP A 329 -30.09 -4.84 -37.53
N GLY A 330 -30.43 -6.12 -37.65
CA GLY A 330 -30.19 -6.93 -38.85
C GLY A 330 -28.89 -7.74 -38.79
N PHE A 331 -28.27 -7.93 -39.96
CA PHE A 331 -27.04 -8.71 -40.12
C PHE A 331 -25.85 -7.77 -40.42
N PRO A 332 -24.66 -8.07 -39.88
CA PRO A 332 -23.45 -7.33 -40.26
C PRO A 332 -23.16 -7.56 -41.75
N ALA A 333 -22.48 -6.61 -42.40
CA ALA A 333 -21.89 -6.87 -43.71
C ALA A 333 -20.96 -8.09 -43.63
N LEU A 334 -20.94 -8.93 -44.67
CA LEU A 334 -20.11 -10.14 -44.71
C LEU A 334 -18.64 -9.84 -44.40
N GLU A 335 -18.12 -8.73 -44.92
CA GLU A 335 -16.76 -8.26 -44.65
C GLU A 335 -16.54 -7.90 -43.17
N ALA A 336 -17.48 -7.17 -42.54
CA ALA A 336 -17.39 -6.82 -41.13
C ALA A 336 -17.44 -8.07 -40.22
N PHE A 337 -18.32 -9.03 -40.54
CA PHE A 337 -18.36 -10.31 -39.84
C PHE A 337 -17.07 -11.11 -40.03
N GLN A 338 -16.53 -11.16 -41.24
CA GLN A 338 -15.25 -11.82 -41.52
C GLN A 338 -14.09 -11.17 -40.75
N GLN A 339 -14.07 -9.85 -40.61
CA GLN A 339 -13.07 -9.13 -39.80
C GLN A 339 -13.22 -9.44 -38.30
N ILE A 340 -14.45 -9.53 -37.78
CA ILE A 340 -14.72 -9.94 -36.40
C ILE A 340 -14.29 -11.40 -36.18
N VAL A 341 -14.67 -12.32 -37.07
CA VAL A 341 -14.30 -13.73 -36.98
C VAL A 341 -12.78 -13.91 -37.11
N ALA A 342 -12.12 -13.12 -37.95
CA ALA A 342 -10.66 -13.13 -38.09
C ALA A 342 -9.93 -12.72 -36.81
N ILE A 343 -10.54 -11.91 -35.95
CA ILE A 343 -9.98 -11.57 -34.63
C ILE A 343 -9.94 -12.81 -33.72
N PHE A 344 -11.04 -13.56 -33.63
CA PHE A 344 -11.15 -14.69 -32.70
C PHE A 344 -10.56 -16.00 -33.23
N TYR A 345 -10.79 -16.30 -34.50
CA TYR A 345 -10.43 -17.57 -35.13
C TYR A 345 -9.16 -17.47 -35.98
N GLY A 346 -8.77 -16.25 -36.35
CA GLY A 346 -7.53 -15.95 -37.08
C GLY A 346 -7.57 -16.23 -38.58
N ARG A 347 -6.78 -15.45 -39.33
CA ARG A 347 -6.12 -15.82 -40.61
C ARG A 347 -4.78 -15.06 -40.72
N GLY A 348 -3.77 -15.64 -41.36
CA GLY A 348 -2.48 -14.98 -41.60
C GLY A 348 -1.71 -14.66 -40.31
N GLU A 349 -1.09 -13.48 -40.24
CA GLU A 349 -0.26 -13.05 -39.11
C GLU A 349 -1.03 -12.95 -37.78
N ILE A 350 -2.28 -12.49 -37.77
CA ILE A 350 -3.10 -12.37 -36.53
C ILE A 350 -3.29 -13.72 -35.85
N GLN A 351 -3.52 -14.79 -36.63
CA GLN A 351 -3.64 -16.15 -36.08
C GLN A 351 -2.32 -16.65 -35.49
N GLN A 352 -1.19 -16.30 -36.12
CA GLN A 352 0.15 -16.64 -35.64
C GLN A 352 0.49 -15.85 -34.38
N THR A 353 0.17 -14.55 -34.31
CA THR A 353 0.42 -13.69 -33.15
C THR A 353 -0.49 -14.04 -31.97
N GLU A 354 -1.80 -14.20 -32.17
CA GLU A 354 -2.71 -14.58 -31.08
C GLU A 354 -2.54 -16.05 -30.65
N GLY A 355 -2.27 -16.96 -31.60
CA GLY A 355 -2.00 -18.37 -31.33
C GLY A 355 -0.67 -18.61 -30.61
N GLN A 356 0.32 -17.73 -30.82
CA GLN A 356 1.57 -17.72 -30.05
C GLN A 356 1.37 -17.20 -28.63
N VAL A 357 0.33 -16.37 -28.39
CA VAL A 357 0.13 -15.69 -27.12
C VAL A 357 -0.85 -16.44 -26.19
N PHE A 358 -1.90 -17.14 -26.66
CA PHE A 358 -2.78 -17.98 -25.80
C PHE A 358 -3.25 -19.32 -26.42
N ARG A 359 -2.76 -20.45 -25.88
CA ARG A 359 -3.11 -21.82 -26.31
C ARG A 359 -4.33 -22.44 -25.62
N HIS A 360 -5.20 -21.64 -25.01
CA HIS A 360 -6.35 -22.15 -24.27
C HIS A 360 -7.70 -21.56 -24.72
N ARG A 361 -7.68 -20.84 -25.85
CA ARG A 361 -8.88 -20.28 -26.49
C ARG A 361 -9.85 -21.34 -27.02
N GLU A 362 -9.36 -22.53 -27.33
CA GLU A 362 -10.11 -23.53 -28.12
C GLU A 362 -11.46 -23.95 -27.51
N PRO A 363 -11.59 -24.28 -26.21
CA PRO A 363 -12.90 -24.65 -25.65
C PRO A 363 -13.91 -23.51 -25.71
N ILE A 364 -13.47 -22.28 -25.41
CA ILE A 364 -14.35 -21.11 -25.38
C ILE A 364 -14.70 -20.66 -26.80
N LEU A 365 -13.73 -20.66 -27.73
CA LEU A 365 -13.97 -20.35 -29.14
C LEU A 365 -14.84 -21.40 -29.82
N ARG A 366 -14.76 -22.66 -29.40
CA ARG A 366 -15.63 -23.73 -29.88
C ARG A 366 -17.06 -23.49 -29.42
N ASP A 367 -17.27 -23.17 -28.14
CA ASP A 367 -18.60 -22.94 -27.60
C ASP A 367 -19.19 -21.62 -28.14
N LEU A 368 -18.35 -20.59 -28.33
CA LEU A 368 -18.67 -19.35 -29.05
C LEU A 368 -19.03 -19.62 -30.52
N ALA A 369 -18.27 -20.46 -31.22
CA ALA A 369 -18.53 -20.80 -32.61
C ALA A 369 -19.87 -21.52 -32.75
N ALA A 370 -20.13 -22.49 -31.86
CA ALA A 370 -21.39 -23.22 -31.81
C ALA A 370 -22.57 -22.28 -31.53
N ALA A 371 -22.42 -21.33 -30.60
CA ALA A 371 -23.46 -20.35 -30.29
C ALA A 371 -23.72 -19.38 -31.46
N LEU A 372 -22.66 -18.94 -32.17
CA LEU A 372 -22.79 -18.05 -33.33
C LEU A 372 -23.36 -18.78 -34.55
N ALA A 373 -22.98 -20.05 -34.78
CA ALA A 373 -23.40 -20.83 -35.96
C ALA A 373 -24.77 -21.51 -35.83
N ALA A 374 -25.34 -21.59 -34.63
CA ALA A 374 -26.68 -22.13 -34.44
C ALA A 374 -27.70 -21.31 -35.25
N GLY A 375 -28.62 -21.96 -35.98
CA GLY A 375 -29.71 -21.22 -36.64
C GLY A 375 -30.56 -20.48 -35.59
N ARG A 376 -31.09 -21.25 -34.64
CA ARG A 376 -31.67 -20.74 -33.41
C ARG A 376 -30.98 -21.36 -32.19
N LEU A 377 -30.83 -20.59 -31.11
CA LEU A 377 -30.14 -21.07 -29.91
C LEU A 377 -30.87 -22.27 -29.27
N ASP A 378 -32.20 -22.22 -29.26
CA ASP A 378 -33.08 -23.29 -28.76
C ASP A 378 -33.01 -24.58 -29.59
N ASP A 379 -32.65 -24.49 -30.87
CA ASP A 379 -32.51 -25.64 -31.77
C ASP A 379 -31.09 -26.20 -31.90
N SER A 380 -30.11 -25.59 -31.21
CA SER A 380 -28.69 -25.97 -31.27
C SER A 380 -28.43 -27.44 -30.89
N GLY A 381 -29.24 -28.01 -29.99
CA GLY A 381 -29.09 -29.40 -29.53
C GLY A 381 -27.84 -29.66 -28.68
N GLU A 382 -27.05 -28.62 -28.38
CA GLU A 382 -25.77 -28.71 -27.68
C GLU A 382 -25.89 -28.09 -26.27
N PRO A 383 -25.73 -28.87 -25.19
CA PRO A 383 -25.82 -28.34 -23.82
C PRO A 383 -24.84 -27.20 -23.53
N ARG A 384 -23.69 -27.21 -24.20
CA ARG A 384 -22.66 -26.19 -24.07
C ARG A 384 -23.11 -24.82 -24.57
N VAL A 385 -23.99 -24.75 -25.57
CA VAL A 385 -24.51 -23.48 -26.10
C VAL A 385 -25.43 -22.82 -25.07
N LEU A 386 -26.29 -23.59 -24.40
CA LEU A 386 -27.14 -23.09 -23.30
C LEU A 386 -26.28 -22.63 -22.12
N ALA A 387 -25.32 -23.46 -21.71
CA ALA A 387 -24.40 -23.11 -20.62
C ALA A 387 -23.60 -21.83 -20.95
N PHE A 388 -23.12 -21.70 -22.19
CA PHE A 388 -22.35 -20.54 -22.62
C PHE A 388 -23.23 -19.27 -22.68
N PHE A 389 -24.46 -19.36 -23.17
CA PHE A 389 -25.43 -18.25 -23.15
C PHE A 389 -25.73 -17.79 -21.71
N LEU A 390 -26.08 -18.73 -20.82
CA LEU A 390 -26.44 -18.41 -19.44
C LEU A 390 -25.26 -17.84 -18.65
N ARG A 391 -24.05 -18.41 -18.79
CA ARG A 391 -22.84 -17.85 -18.17
C ARG A 391 -22.50 -16.47 -18.71
N THR A 392 -22.51 -16.30 -20.04
CA THR A 392 -22.29 -14.99 -20.67
C THR A 392 -23.26 -13.95 -20.13
N LEU A 393 -24.54 -14.31 -19.98
CA LEU A 393 -25.58 -13.44 -19.45
C LEU A 393 -25.34 -13.10 -17.97
N LEU A 394 -25.21 -14.12 -17.12
CA LEU A 394 -25.18 -14.00 -15.66
C LEU A 394 -23.90 -13.32 -15.17
N ASP A 395 -22.77 -13.63 -15.80
CA ASP A 395 -21.45 -13.15 -15.37
C ASP A 395 -21.14 -11.73 -15.89
N ASN A 396 -21.94 -11.21 -16.85
CA ASN A 396 -21.64 -9.94 -17.52
C ASN A 396 -22.79 -8.93 -17.50
N GLN A 397 -23.79 -9.13 -16.63
CA GLN A 397 -24.96 -8.25 -16.54
C GLN A 397 -24.57 -6.78 -16.35
N ALA A 398 -23.60 -6.49 -15.49
CA ALA A 398 -23.07 -5.15 -15.26
C ALA A 398 -22.41 -4.57 -16.51
N LYS A 399 -21.67 -5.36 -17.29
CA LYS A 399 -20.97 -4.86 -18.48
C LYS A 399 -21.95 -4.54 -19.60
N LEU A 400 -22.94 -5.42 -19.80
CA LEU A 400 -24.02 -5.23 -20.78
C LEU A 400 -24.83 -3.97 -20.46
N MET A 401 -25.14 -3.75 -19.18
CA MET A 401 -25.86 -2.57 -18.71
C MET A 401 -25.02 -1.29 -18.85
N LYS A 402 -23.73 -1.34 -18.48
CA LYS A 402 -22.80 -0.20 -18.57
C LYS A 402 -22.66 0.30 -20.00
N ALA A 403 -22.51 -0.62 -20.96
CA ALA A 403 -22.41 -0.27 -22.37
C ALA A 403 -23.70 0.40 -22.89
N ALA A 404 -24.87 -0.07 -22.47
CA ALA A 404 -26.14 0.53 -22.84
C ALA A 404 -26.38 1.91 -22.21
N LEU A 405 -25.85 2.13 -21.01
CA LEU A 405 -25.88 3.40 -20.28
C LEU A 405 -24.95 4.45 -20.88
N LEU A 406 -23.69 4.09 -21.17
CA LEU A 406 -22.69 5.01 -21.71
C LEU A 406 -23.09 5.61 -23.07
N ARG A 407 -23.95 4.92 -23.84
CA ARG A 407 -24.51 5.44 -25.09
C ARG A 407 -25.63 6.47 -24.90
N ARG A 408 -26.21 6.51 -23.70
CA ARG A 408 -27.37 7.36 -23.35
C ARG A 408 -26.96 8.52 -22.44
N LEU A 409 -25.89 8.37 -21.68
CA LEU A 409 -25.36 9.41 -20.81
C LEU A 409 -24.69 10.54 -21.63
N PRO A 410 -24.84 11.80 -21.21
CA PRO A 410 -24.05 12.92 -21.69
C PRO A 410 -22.53 12.66 -21.57
N PRO A 411 -21.70 13.21 -22.48
CA PRO A 411 -20.24 13.13 -22.35
C PRO A 411 -19.76 13.69 -21.01
N TYR A 412 -18.80 13.01 -20.38
CA TYR A 412 -18.16 13.39 -19.10
C TYR A 412 -19.00 13.24 -17.83
N GLU A 413 -20.19 12.64 -17.89
CA GLU A 413 -20.97 12.30 -16.70
C GLU A 413 -20.48 10.96 -16.10
N PRO A 414 -19.93 10.94 -14.88
CA PRO A 414 -19.39 9.73 -14.27
C PRO A 414 -20.50 8.81 -13.75
N LEU A 415 -20.34 7.50 -13.92
CA LEU A 415 -21.23 6.50 -13.30
C LEU A 415 -20.98 6.44 -11.77
N PRO A 416 -22.03 6.49 -10.93
CA PRO A 416 -21.92 6.27 -9.49
C PRO A 416 -21.27 4.92 -9.16
N VAL A 417 -20.52 4.80 -8.06
CA VAL A 417 -19.75 3.57 -7.74
C VAL A 417 -20.62 2.32 -7.59
N ASP A 418 -21.89 2.47 -7.21
CA ASP A 418 -22.86 1.41 -6.94
C ASP A 418 -23.99 1.30 -7.99
N TRP A 419 -23.82 1.95 -9.15
CA TRP A 419 -24.85 2.12 -10.18
C TRP A 419 -25.55 0.82 -10.62
N PHE A 420 -24.84 -0.31 -10.68
CA PHE A 420 -25.39 -1.58 -11.13
C PHE A 420 -26.22 -2.28 -10.03
N PHE A 421 -25.89 -2.07 -8.76
CA PHE A 421 -26.64 -2.63 -7.64
C PHE A 421 -28.00 -1.96 -7.49
N ARG A 422 -28.10 -0.66 -7.80
CA ARG A 422 -29.36 0.10 -7.77
C ARG A 422 -30.28 -0.24 -8.93
N PHE A 423 -29.72 -0.68 -10.05
CA PHE A 423 -30.46 -0.97 -11.28
C PHE A 423 -30.00 -2.30 -11.90
N PRO A 424 -30.16 -3.43 -11.18
CA PRO A 424 -29.68 -4.73 -11.66
C PRO A 424 -30.48 -5.16 -12.88
N LEU A 425 -29.85 -5.94 -13.77
CA LEU A 425 -30.49 -6.39 -15.00
C LEU A 425 -31.67 -7.35 -14.71
N PHE A 426 -31.47 -8.28 -13.77
CA PHE A 426 -32.47 -9.21 -13.25
C PHE A 426 -32.62 -9.05 -11.73
N THR A 427 -33.77 -9.44 -11.18
CA THR A 427 -33.93 -9.61 -9.73
C THR A 427 -33.25 -10.90 -9.26
N ASP A 428 -32.94 -11.03 -7.97
CA ASP A 428 -32.30 -12.22 -7.40
C ASP A 428 -33.07 -13.53 -7.68
N GLU A 429 -34.41 -13.50 -7.61
CA GLU A 429 -35.25 -14.66 -7.93
C GLU A 429 -35.15 -15.07 -9.41
N GLN A 430 -35.18 -14.09 -10.32
CA GLN A 430 -34.98 -14.31 -11.75
C GLN A 430 -33.57 -14.81 -12.05
N GLN A 431 -32.56 -14.32 -11.32
CA GLN A 431 -31.17 -14.75 -11.46
C GLN A 431 -30.98 -16.20 -11.00
N ALA A 432 -31.53 -16.57 -9.84
CA ALA A 432 -31.54 -17.94 -9.34
C ALA A 432 -32.30 -18.89 -10.29
N ALA A 433 -33.43 -18.44 -10.85
CA ALA A 433 -34.19 -19.21 -11.84
C ALA A 433 -33.39 -19.41 -13.14
N LEU A 434 -32.67 -18.39 -13.62
CA LEU A 434 -31.78 -18.50 -14.78
C LEU A 434 -30.59 -19.42 -14.52
N GLN A 435 -30.01 -19.38 -13.31
CA GLN A 435 -28.93 -20.30 -12.89
C GLN A 435 -29.41 -21.75 -12.85
N GLY A 436 -30.62 -22.01 -12.36
CA GLY A 436 -31.23 -23.34 -12.30
C GLY A 436 -31.47 -23.99 -13.68
N LEU A 437 -31.39 -23.22 -14.77
CA LEU A 437 -31.48 -23.75 -16.13
C LEU A 437 -30.16 -24.33 -16.65
N LEU A 438 -29.04 -24.13 -15.94
CA LEU A 438 -27.74 -24.68 -16.32
C LEU A 438 -27.80 -26.22 -16.41
N PRO A 439 -27.25 -26.83 -17.47
CA PRO A 439 -27.31 -28.27 -17.65
C PRO A 439 -26.33 -29.01 -16.73
N GLU A 440 -26.84 -29.98 -15.98
CA GLU A 440 -26.04 -31.00 -15.29
C GLU A 440 -26.01 -32.27 -16.17
N GLY A 441 -24.84 -32.63 -16.70
CA GLY A 441 -24.68 -33.79 -17.62
C GLY A 441 -25.02 -33.49 -19.09
N GLN A 442 -25.50 -34.50 -19.83
CA GLN A 442 -25.85 -34.39 -21.27
C GLN A 442 -27.38 -34.50 -21.48
N PRO A 443 -28.15 -33.41 -21.28
CA PRO A 443 -29.59 -33.43 -21.53
C PRO A 443 -29.91 -33.62 -23.02
N GLY A 444 -31.04 -34.28 -23.30
CA GLY A 444 -31.55 -34.46 -24.67
C GLY A 444 -32.04 -33.16 -25.32
N LYS A 445 -32.17 -33.15 -26.65
CA LYS A 445 -32.54 -31.97 -27.45
C LYS A 445 -33.88 -31.33 -27.05
N GLU A 446 -34.88 -32.14 -26.70
CA GLU A 446 -36.21 -31.68 -26.26
C GLU A 446 -36.15 -30.91 -24.92
N GLU A 447 -35.30 -31.39 -24.01
CA GLU A 447 -35.09 -30.78 -22.69
C GLU A 447 -34.31 -29.46 -22.81
N LEU A 448 -33.32 -29.38 -23.70
CA LEU A 448 -32.62 -28.14 -24.01
C LEU A 448 -33.54 -27.07 -24.60
N ARG A 449 -34.41 -27.43 -25.55
CA ARG A 449 -35.44 -26.53 -26.09
C ARG A 449 -36.33 -25.96 -24.98
N ARG A 450 -36.76 -26.81 -24.05
CA ARG A 450 -37.58 -26.40 -22.90
C ARG A 450 -36.85 -25.40 -22.01
N ARG A 451 -35.56 -25.62 -21.73
CA ARG A 451 -34.74 -24.72 -20.90
C ARG A 451 -34.47 -23.38 -21.57
N PHE A 452 -34.21 -23.35 -22.89
CA PHE A 452 -34.12 -22.09 -23.63
C PHE A 452 -35.43 -21.31 -23.64
N LYS A 453 -36.57 -22.01 -23.80
CA LYS A 453 -37.90 -21.42 -23.70
C LYS A 453 -38.12 -20.78 -22.33
N ALA A 454 -37.75 -21.47 -21.25
CA ALA A 454 -37.82 -20.95 -19.89
C ALA A 454 -36.91 -19.71 -19.70
N ALA A 455 -35.67 -19.74 -20.22
CA ALA A 455 -34.78 -18.58 -20.17
C ALA A 455 -35.38 -17.36 -20.89
N ARG A 456 -36.00 -17.57 -22.06
CA ARG A 456 -36.69 -16.49 -22.79
C ARG A 456 -37.88 -15.93 -22.01
N GLU A 457 -38.70 -16.79 -21.42
CA GLU A 457 -39.85 -16.37 -20.61
C GLU A 457 -39.42 -15.53 -19.41
N LEU A 458 -38.31 -15.89 -18.75
CA LEU A 458 -37.72 -15.12 -17.65
C LEU A 458 -37.23 -13.74 -18.11
N VAL A 459 -36.53 -13.65 -19.25
CA VAL A 459 -36.09 -12.37 -19.82
C VAL A 459 -37.29 -11.51 -20.25
N ALA A 460 -38.34 -12.12 -20.81
CA ALA A 460 -39.54 -11.42 -21.24
C ALA A 460 -40.31 -10.84 -20.05
N ALA A 461 -40.45 -11.63 -18.99
CA ALA A 461 -41.05 -11.19 -17.73
C ALA A 461 -40.25 -10.01 -17.12
N ALA A 462 -38.91 -10.10 -17.11
CA ALA A 462 -38.05 -9.02 -16.62
C ALA A 462 -38.17 -7.73 -17.44
N ARG A 463 -38.43 -7.82 -18.75
CA ARG A 463 -38.63 -6.64 -19.61
C ARG A 463 -40.03 -6.03 -19.43
N GLN A 464 -41.05 -6.87 -19.31
CA GLN A 464 -42.45 -6.45 -19.14
C GLN A 464 -42.68 -5.79 -17.78
N SER A 465 -41.93 -6.17 -16.76
CA SER A 465 -42.01 -5.56 -15.43
C SER A 465 -41.44 -4.13 -15.36
N LEU A 466 -40.77 -3.64 -16.40
CA LEU A 466 -40.22 -2.29 -16.42
C LEU A 466 -41.29 -1.24 -16.76
N PRO A 467 -41.22 -0.02 -16.18
CA PRO A 467 -42.10 1.09 -16.52
C PRO A 467 -41.77 1.66 -17.91
N LEU A 468 -42.79 2.11 -18.66
CA LEU A 468 -42.66 2.60 -20.06
C LEU A 468 -41.93 3.96 -20.20
N ASN A 469 -41.50 4.58 -19.11
CA ASN A 469 -40.83 5.88 -19.12
C ASN A 469 -39.43 5.77 -19.75
N GLU A 470 -39.17 6.52 -20.83
CA GLU A 470 -37.88 6.56 -21.54
C GLU A 470 -36.96 7.70 -21.07
N GLU A 471 -37.41 8.60 -20.18
CA GLU A 471 -36.59 9.70 -19.65
C GLU A 471 -35.54 9.23 -18.63
N ASP A 472 -35.75 8.07 -17.99
CA ASP A 472 -34.75 7.48 -17.09
C ASP A 472 -33.74 6.65 -17.91
N HIS A 473 -32.51 7.16 -17.99
CA HIS A 473 -31.43 6.53 -18.74
C HIS A 473 -31.12 5.09 -18.28
N TYR A 474 -31.35 4.74 -17.01
CA TYR A 474 -31.13 3.40 -16.46
C TYR A 474 -32.28 2.44 -16.78
N VAL A 475 -33.54 2.88 -16.68
CA VAL A 475 -34.69 2.09 -17.13
C VAL A 475 -34.64 1.89 -18.64
N ALA A 476 -34.32 2.94 -19.40
CA ALA A 476 -34.15 2.89 -20.84
C ALA A 476 -32.99 1.95 -21.22
N ALA A 477 -31.85 2.01 -20.53
CA ALA A 477 -30.73 1.10 -20.74
C ALA A 477 -31.10 -0.35 -20.41
N ARG A 478 -31.75 -0.62 -19.27
CA ARG A 478 -32.19 -1.96 -18.87
C ARG A 478 -33.22 -2.54 -19.84
N ARG A 479 -34.21 -1.75 -20.23
CA ARG A 479 -35.20 -2.11 -21.26
C ARG A 479 -34.53 -2.40 -22.59
N ALA A 480 -33.50 -1.63 -22.95
CA ALA A 480 -32.72 -1.85 -24.16
C ALA A 480 -31.91 -3.16 -24.09
N VAL A 481 -31.23 -3.44 -22.97
CA VAL A 481 -30.46 -4.68 -22.78
C VAL A 481 -31.38 -5.90 -22.77
N LEU A 482 -32.47 -5.90 -21.99
CA LEU A 482 -33.42 -7.02 -21.98
C LEU A 482 -34.12 -7.19 -23.33
N GLY A 483 -34.44 -6.10 -24.02
CA GLY A 483 -34.94 -6.15 -25.39
C GLY A 483 -33.95 -6.76 -26.36
N GLN A 484 -32.66 -6.44 -26.21
CA GLN A 484 -31.59 -7.05 -26.98
C GLN A 484 -31.44 -8.54 -26.67
N LEU A 485 -31.54 -8.95 -25.40
CA LEU A 485 -31.47 -10.36 -25.00
C LEU A 485 -32.61 -11.20 -25.56
N LEU A 486 -33.84 -10.66 -25.59
CA LEU A 486 -34.96 -11.31 -26.28
C LEU A 486 -34.67 -11.45 -27.77
N ARG A 487 -34.14 -10.41 -28.42
CA ARG A 487 -33.72 -10.51 -29.82
C ARG A 487 -32.60 -11.53 -30.03
N VAL A 488 -31.66 -11.69 -29.09
CA VAL A 488 -30.64 -12.76 -29.15
C VAL A 488 -31.29 -14.13 -29.12
N LEU A 489 -32.22 -14.36 -28.20
CA LEU A 489 -32.91 -15.64 -28.01
C LEU A 489 -33.87 -15.99 -29.15
N ASP A 490 -34.62 -15.01 -29.67
CA ASP A 490 -35.62 -15.21 -30.72
C ASP A 490 -35.04 -15.08 -32.15
N SER A 491 -33.81 -14.58 -32.30
CA SER A 491 -33.19 -14.41 -33.62
C SER A 491 -33.03 -15.72 -34.36
N ASP A 492 -33.46 -15.74 -35.62
CA ASP A 492 -33.07 -16.75 -36.60
C ASP A 492 -31.82 -16.29 -37.33
N CYS A 493 -30.76 -17.09 -37.28
CA CYS A 493 -29.49 -16.79 -37.92
C CYS A 493 -29.29 -17.70 -39.13
N GLY A 494 -28.97 -17.08 -40.27
CA GLY A 494 -28.52 -17.79 -41.47
C GLY A 494 -27.02 -18.10 -41.41
N LEU A 495 -26.35 -18.00 -42.55
CA LEU A 495 -24.89 -18.21 -42.65
C LEU A 495 -24.06 -17.21 -41.80
N ILE A 496 -24.63 -16.04 -41.49
CA ILE A 496 -24.00 -14.99 -40.69
C ILE A 496 -24.90 -14.73 -39.46
N PRO A 497 -24.33 -14.65 -38.24
CA PRO A 497 -25.10 -14.33 -37.04
C PRO A 497 -25.63 -12.89 -37.08
N CYS A 498 -26.82 -12.67 -36.52
CA CYS A 498 -27.38 -11.32 -36.39
C CYS A 498 -26.52 -10.43 -35.45
N VAL A 499 -26.60 -9.11 -35.63
CA VAL A 499 -25.79 -8.16 -34.84
C VAL A 499 -26.05 -8.28 -33.34
N HIS A 500 -27.28 -8.60 -32.92
CA HIS A 500 -27.57 -8.79 -31.49
C HIS A 500 -26.79 -9.95 -30.88
N ARG A 501 -26.71 -11.08 -31.60
CA ARG A 501 -25.98 -12.27 -31.17
C ARG A 501 -24.48 -11.99 -31.09
N LEU A 502 -23.95 -11.26 -32.07
CA LEU A 502 -22.55 -10.82 -32.06
C LEU A 502 -22.25 -9.87 -30.90
N ARG A 503 -23.03 -8.80 -30.73
CA ARG A 503 -22.81 -7.87 -29.62
C ARG A 503 -22.93 -8.56 -28.27
N PHE A 504 -23.90 -9.44 -28.08
CA PHE A 504 -24.09 -10.14 -26.80
C PHE A 504 -22.91 -11.04 -26.43
N PHE A 505 -22.51 -11.95 -27.31
CA PHE A 505 -21.42 -12.87 -27.00
C PHE A 505 -20.03 -12.22 -27.03
N LEU A 506 -19.84 -11.11 -27.75
CA LEU A 506 -18.51 -10.52 -27.96
C LEU A 506 -18.18 -9.32 -27.06
N THR A 507 -19.17 -8.66 -26.45
CA THR A 507 -18.97 -7.52 -25.53
C THR A 507 -18.17 -7.87 -24.27
N PRO A 508 -18.34 -9.04 -23.62
CA PRO A 508 -17.50 -9.40 -22.47
C PRO A 508 -16.00 -9.42 -22.80
N PHE A 509 -15.65 -9.82 -24.02
CA PHE A 509 -14.27 -9.90 -24.49
C PHE A 509 -13.63 -8.53 -24.76
N THR A 510 -14.40 -7.44 -24.66
CA THR A 510 -13.90 -6.07 -24.84
C THR A 510 -13.62 -5.31 -23.55
N TYR A 511 -14.11 -5.75 -22.38
CA TYR A 511 -14.15 -4.90 -21.18
C TYR A 511 -13.42 -5.40 -19.91
N ASP A 512 -12.87 -6.61 -19.86
CA ASP A 512 -12.21 -7.11 -18.65
C ASP A 512 -10.68 -7.02 -18.68
N THR A 513 -10.12 -6.29 -17.71
CA THR A 513 -9.36 -6.91 -16.61
C THR A 513 -9.15 -5.92 -15.46
N VAL A 514 -9.32 -6.42 -14.22
CA VAL A 514 -8.71 -5.84 -13.02
C VAL A 514 -7.25 -5.51 -13.33
N THR A 515 -6.84 -4.27 -13.07
CA THR A 515 -5.43 -3.89 -13.20
C THR A 515 -4.63 -4.83 -12.28
N PRO A 516 -3.62 -5.57 -12.80
CA PRO A 516 -2.87 -6.48 -11.95
C PRO A 516 -2.30 -5.73 -10.73
N LYS A 517 -2.22 -6.37 -9.56
CA LYS A 517 -1.73 -5.76 -8.31
C LYS A 517 -0.19 -5.64 -8.33
N LEU A 518 0.30 -4.64 -9.07
CA LEU A 518 1.68 -4.50 -9.56
C LEU A 518 2.74 -4.11 -8.51
N GLY A 519 2.31 -3.83 -7.27
CA GLY A 519 3.10 -3.08 -6.27
C GLY A 519 4.11 -3.87 -5.46
N VAL A 520 4.32 -5.17 -5.75
CA VAL A 520 5.16 -6.02 -4.90
C VAL A 520 6.65 -5.89 -5.18
N VAL A 521 7.03 -5.63 -6.43
CA VAL A 521 8.42 -5.36 -6.83
C VAL A 521 8.50 -4.02 -7.52
N THR A 522 9.63 -3.33 -7.35
CA THR A 522 9.88 -2.02 -7.97
C THR A 522 10.98 -2.13 -9.02
N ARG A 523 11.24 -1.04 -9.75
CA ARG A 523 12.20 -0.99 -10.87
C ARG A 523 11.77 -1.82 -12.06
N LYS A 524 10.46 -2.02 -12.22
CA LYS A 524 9.91 -2.71 -13.38
C LYS A 524 10.09 -1.84 -14.64
N PRO A 525 10.17 -2.42 -15.83
CA PRO A 525 10.06 -1.65 -17.07
C PRO A 525 8.74 -0.90 -17.16
N LEU A 526 8.72 0.25 -17.85
CA LEU A 526 7.51 1.06 -18.05
C LEU A 526 6.34 0.26 -18.65
N SER A 527 6.65 -0.63 -19.58
CA SER A 527 5.68 -1.50 -20.25
C SER A 527 4.90 -2.39 -19.28
N VAL A 528 5.41 -2.60 -18.06
CA VAL A 528 4.79 -3.45 -17.03
C VAL A 528 4.52 -2.66 -15.75
N CYS A 529 4.11 -1.41 -15.95
CA CYS A 529 3.76 -0.48 -14.87
C CYS A 529 4.93 -0.13 -13.95
N GLY A 530 6.15 -0.11 -14.48
CA GLY A 530 7.26 0.61 -13.86
C GLY A 530 7.00 2.12 -13.78
N SER A 531 7.76 2.80 -12.93
CA SER A 531 7.75 4.26 -12.84
C SER A 531 8.61 4.89 -13.94
N GLU A 532 8.09 5.94 -14.59
CA GLU A 532 8.77 6.66 -15.67
C GLU A 532 10.00 7.41 -15.16
N LEU A 533 9.93 7.98 -13.95
CA LEU A 533 11.02 8.77 -13.39
C LEU A 533 12.19 7.90 -12.93
N ARG A 534 11.97 6.59 -12.71
CA ARG A 534 12.93 5.68 -12.06
C ARG A 534 14.36 5.72 -12.61
N PRO A 535 14.62 5.74 -13.93
CA PRO A 535 15.99 5.77 -14.47
C PRO A 535 16.77 7.02 -14.05
N THR A 536 16.08 8.14 -13.81
CA THR A 536 16.68 9.44 -13.46
C THR A 536 16.43 9.86 -12.02
N ALA A 537 15.63 9.10 -11.25
CA ALA A 537 15.16 9.44 -9.92
C ALA A 537 16.27 9.83 -8.93
N MET A 538 17.38 9.09 -8.88
CA MET A 538 18.51 9.41 -8.00
C MET A 538 19.14 10.77 -8.37
N ALA A 539 19.34 11.01 -9.67
CA ALA A 539 19.90 12.27 -10.15
C ALA A 539 18.92 13.44 -9.95
N ALA A 540 17.62 13.23 -10.17
CA ALA A 540 16.58 14.22 -9.91
C ALA A 540 16.54 14.62 -8.42
N GLY A 541 16.55 13.64 -7.51
CA GLY A 541 16.63 13.91 -6.07
C GLY A 541 17.89 14.69 -5.66
N ALA A 542 19.03 14.39 -6.28
CA ALA A 542 20.28 15.12 -6.07
C ALA A 542 20.20 16.57 -6.57
N VAL A 543 19.62 16.78 -7.75
CA VAL A 543 19.37 18.13 -8.31
C VAL A 543 18.42 18.91 -7.41
N PHE A 544 17.31 18.33 -6.95
CA PHE A 544 16.38 19.00 -6.04
C PHE A 544 17.03 19.35 -4.71
N THR A 545 17.85 18.46 -4.16
CA THR A 545 18.61 18.74 -2.93
C THR A 545 19.53 19.95 -3.13
N LEU A 546 20.26 19.99 -4.25
CA LEU A 546 21.14 21.11 -4.60
C LEU A 546 20.36 22.42 -4.83
N GLU A 547 19.28 22.40 -5.61
CA GLU A 547 18.43 23.57 -5.85
C GLU A 547 17.89 24.13 -4.53
N THR A 548 17.40 23.26 -3.65
CA THR A 548 16.85 23.64 -2.33
C THR A 548 17.93 24.28 -1.47
N PHE A 549 19.12 23.68 -1.43
CA PHE A 549 20.27 24.23 -0.74
C PHE A 549 20.68 25.60 -1.27
N LEU A 550 20.82 25.76 -2.59
CA LEU A 550 21.23 27.02 -3.20
C LEU A 550 20.20 28.13 -2.95
N LYS A 551 18.90 27.82 -3.07
CA LYS A 551 17.80 28.73 -2.75
C LYS A 551 17.85 29.18 -1.28
N ALA A 552 18.09 28.26 -0.35
CA ALA A 552 18.23 28.57 1.07
C ALA A 552 19.46 29.45 1.38
N ASN A 553 20.47 29.44 0.51
CA ASN A 553 21.71 30.22 0.62
C ASN A 553 21.76 31.43 -0.32
N GLY A 554 20.60 31.95 -0.74
CA GLY A 554 20.48 33.23 -1.44
C GLY A 554 20.70 33.19 -2.96
N ALA A 555 20.74 32.01 -3.59
CA ALA A 555 20.75 31.90 -5.04
C ALA A 555 19.42 32.34 -5.67
N ASN A 556 19.43 32.59 -6.98
CA ASN A 556 18.22 32.94 -7.73
C ASN A 556 17.14 31.84 -7.57
N ARG A 557 15.97 32.22 -7.07
CA ARG A 557 14.85 31.29 -6.82
C ARG A 557 14.35 30.60 -8.09
N GLN A 558 14.40 31.29 -9.23
CA GLN A 558 13.91 30.78 -10.51
C GLN A 558 14.97 29.94 -11.26
N ARG A 559 16.25 30.30 -11.14
CA ARG A 559 17.36 29.66 -11.86
C ARG A 559 18.58 29.45 -10.95
N PRO A 560 18.49 28.54 -9.96
CA PRO A 560 19.55 28.35 -8.98
C PRO A 560 20.84 27.72 -9.54
N LEU A 561 20.77 27.00 -10.68
CA LEU A 561 21.91 26.27 -11.28
C LEU A 561 22.59 27.04 -12.43
N ASP A 562 22.05 28.18 -12.83
CA ASP A 562 22.52 28.90 -14.01
C ASP A 562 23.96 29.42 -13.81
N GLY A 563 24.85 29.07 -14.74
CA GLY A 563 26.27 29.43 -14.71
C GLY A 563 27.15 28.60 -13.76
N LEU A 564 26.56 27.71 -12.95
CA LEU A 564 27.27 26.88 -11.97
C LEU A 564 28.28 25.94 -12.64
N THR A 565 29.53 25.93 -12.21
CA THR A 565 30.54 24.99 -12.74
C THR A 565 30.57 23.68 -11.95
N VAL A 566 30.56 22.53 -12.65
CA VAL A 566 30.36 21.20 -12.04
C VAL A 566 31.41 20.19 -12.50
N ALA A 567 32.06 19.49 -11.56
CA ALA A 567 32.91 18.34 -11.82
C ALA A 567 32.27 17.04 -11.27
N ILE A 568 32.29 15.94 -12.03
CA ILE A 568 31.54 14.70 -11.69
C ILE A 568 32.45 13.46 -11.68
N GLN A 569 32.71 12.92 -10.48
CA GLN A 569 33.47 11.69 -10.30
C GLN A 569 32.57 10.47 -10.53
N GLY A 570 32.94 9.67 -11.54
CA GLY A 570 32.18 8.50 -11.95
C GLY A 570 31.07 8.81 -12.94
N LEU A 571 31.30 8.56 -14.22
CA LEU A 571 30.29 8.74 -15.27
C LEU A 571 29.40 7.49 -15.44
N GLY A 572 28.87 7.00 -14.31
CA GLY A 572 27.91 5.90 -14.21
C GLY A 572 26.45 6.36 -14.40
N ASN A 573 25.47 5.54 -14.02
CA ASN A 573 24.05 5.90 -14.17
C ASN A 573 23.69 7.19 -13.40
N ALA A 574 24.16 7.31 -12.16
CA ALA A 574 23.98 8.50 -11.34
C ALA A 574 24.68 9.73 -11.94
N GLY A 575 25.98 9.64 -12.22
CA GLY A 575 26.76 10.74 -12.79
C GLY A 575 26.26 11.24 -14.14
N LYS A 576 25.91 10.34 -15.07
CA LYS A 576 25.36 10.71 -16.40
C LYS A 576 23.99 11.37 -16.28
N GLY A 577 23.11 10.81 -15.43
CA GLY A 577 21.80 11.39 -15.16
C GLY A 577 21.90 12.79 -14.57
N PHE A 578 22.80 12.98 -13.60
CA PHE A 578 23.05 14.27 -12.97
C PHE A 578 23.60 15.28 -13.96
N ALA A 579 24.63 14.91 -14.74
CA ALA A 579 25.26 15.76 -15.73
C ALA A 579 24.24 16.36 -16.71
N ARG A 580 23.34 15.50 -17.24
CA ARG A 580 22.28 15.93 -18.14
C ARG A 580 21.32 16.92 -17.47
N LEU A 581 20.78 16.55 -16.29
CA LEU A 581 19.77 17.35 -15.61
C LEU A 581 20.25 18.74 -15.17
N VAL A 582 21.51 18.88 -14.77
CA VAL A 582 22.06 20.20 -14.39
C VAL A 582 22.42 21.05 -15.60
N THR A 583 22.89 20.42 -16.69
CA THR A 583 23.19 21.12 -17.95
C THR A 583 21.91 21.69 -18.56
N ASP A 584 20.82 20.91 -18.58
CA ASP A 584 19.48 21.36 -19.02
C ASP A 584 18.96 22.57 -18.21
N ARG A 585 19.54 22.83 -17.03
CA ARG A 585 19.19 23.93 -16.10
C ARG A 585 20.23 25.06 -16.05
N GLY A 586 21.20 25.06 -16.98
CA GLY A 586 22.19 26.15 -17.14
C GLY A 586 23.54 25.94 -16.44
N ALA A 587 23.78 24.79 -15.81
CA ALA A 587 25.09 24.47 -15.25
C ALA A 587 26.08 24.05 -16.35
N ARG A 588 27.38 24.25 -16.11
CA ARG A 588 28.47 23.88 -17.03
C ARG A 588 29.33 22.77 -16.46
N ILE A 589 29.41 21.64 -17.17
CA ILE A 589 30.24 20.51 -16.76
C ILE A 589 31.70 20.80 -17.13
N VAL A 590 32.58 20.97 -16.14
CA VAL A 590 34.01 21.27 -16.35
C VAL A 590 34.92 20.05 -16.24
N GLY A 591 34.38 18.89 -15.83
CA GLY A 591 35.10 17.63 -15.90
C GLY A 591 34.29 16.42 -15.50
N VAL A 592 34.68 15.24 -16.01
CA VAL A 592 34.08 13.93 -15.71
C VAL A 592 35.16 12.86 -15.62
N SER A 593 34.97 11.83 -14.79
CA SER A 593 35.91 10.68 -14.72
C SER A 593 35.22 9.33 -14.74
N ASP A 594 35.97 8.28 -15.08
CA ASP A 594 35.63 6.89 -14.77
C ASP A 594 36.86 6.15 -14.22
N SER A 595 36.78 4.83 -14.05
CA SER A 595 37.88 4.03 -13.49
C SER A 595 39.17 4.02 -14.33
N ARG A 596 39.19 4.64 -15.51
CA ARG A 596 40.33 4.63 -16.45
C ARG A 596 40.98 5.99 -16.63
N GLY A 597 40.35 7.06 -16.15
CA GLY A 597 40.89 8.42 -16.25
C GLY A 597 39.81 9.50 -16.20
N ALA A 598 40.21 10.73 -16.49
CA ALA A 598 39.38 11.92 -16.41
C ALA A 598 39.46 12.76 -17.69
N ILE A 599 38.35 13.41 -18.04
CA ILE A 599 38.27 14.44 -19.07
C ILE A 599 38.03 15.77 -18.35
N ILE A 600 38.89 16.76 -18.61
CA ILE A 600 38.83 18.09 -17.98
C ILE A 600 38.67 19.15 -19.07
N ALA A 601 37.69 20.04 -18.89
CA ALA A 601 37.36 21.13 -19.80
C ALA A 601 37.10 22.40 -18.98
N PRO A 602 38.13 23.23 -18.70
CA PRO A 602 37.97 24.41 -17.85
C PRO A 602 36.92 25.42 -18.35
N ALA A 603 36.72 25.49 -19.67
CA ALA A 603 35.68 26.33 -20.31
C ALA A 603 34.26 25.72 -20.25
N GLY A 604 34.15 24.46 -19.85
CA GLY A 604 32.93 23.64 -19.90
C GLY A 604 32.88 22.74 -21.14
N LEU A 605 32.29 21.54 -20.97
CA LEU A 605 31.94 20.64 -22.06
C LEU A 605 30.70 21.20 -22.77
N GLY A 606 30.76 21.34 -24.09
CA GLY A 606 29.57 21.70 -24.89
C GLY A 606 28.54 20.58 -24.89
N ASP A 607 27.26 20.92 -25.03
CA ASP A 607 26.12 19.99 -24.94
C ASP A 607 26.27 18.76 -25.84
N ARG A 608 26.73 18.97 -27.08
CA ARG A 608 26.99 17.87 -28.03
C ARG A 608 28.08 16.93 -27.54
N THR A 609 29.19 17.47 -27.03
CA THR A 609 30.30 16.66 -26.51
C THR A 609 29.87 15.85 -25.28
N LEU A 610 29.11 16.48 -24.36
CA LEU A 610 28.56 15.78 -23.21
C LEU A 610 27.58 14.68 -23.62
N HIS A 611 26.71 14.95 -24.62
CA HIS A 611 25.82 13.95 -25.19
C HIS A 611 26.60 12.74 -25.75
N ASP A 612 27.61 12.98 -26.58
CA ASP A 612 28.44 11.93 -27.19
C ASP A 612 29.17 11.09 -26.13
N LEU A 613 29.68 11.73 -25.07
CA LEU A 613 30.29 11.05 -23.93
C LEU A 613 29.30 10.14 -23.19
N ILE A 614 28.10 10.63 -22.93
CA ILE A 614 27.03 9.86 -22.28
C ILE A 614 26.65 8.65 -23.15
N GLN A 615 26.51 8.83 -24.47
CA GLN A 615 26.22 7.72 -25.39
C GLN A 615 27.35 6.69 -25.45
N HIS A 616 28.61 7.15 -25.44
CA HIS A 616 29.78 6.27 -25.38
C HIS A 616 29.74 5.38 -24.14
N LYS A 617 29.45 5.96 -22.97
CA LYS A 617 29.30 5.22 -21.71
C LYS A 617 28.04 4.34 -21.67
N ASN A 618 26.94 4.74 -22.32
CA ASN A 618 25.73 3.90 -22.41
C ASN A 618 25.97 2.63 -23.24
N ALA A 619 26.87 2.69 -24.23
CA ALA A 619 27.35 1.53 -24.98
C ALA A 619 28.33 0.64 -24.18
N GLY A 620 28.45 0.82 -22.85
CA GLY A 620 29.32 0.02 -21.98
C GLY A 620 30.82 0.30 -22.15
N ARG A 621 31.21 1.33 -22.90
CA ARG A 621 32.62 1.62 -23.21
C ARG A 621 33.31 2.39 -22.08
N ARG A 622 34.64 2.26 -22.04
CA ARG A 622 35.52 2.99 -21.11
C ARG A 622 35.78 4.42 -21.62
N LEU A 623 36.02 5.37 -20.71
CA LEU A 623 36.22 6.77 -21.10
C LEU A 623 37.48 6.98 -21.96
N ASP A 624 38.54 6.21 -21.72
CA ASP A 624 39.80 6.27 -22.49
C ASP A 624 39.68 5.79 -23.94
N THR A 625 38.60 5.08 -24.29
CA THR A 625 38.30 4.67 -25.67
C THR A 625 37.41 5.68 -26.39
N PHE A 626 37.02 6.77 -25.74
CA PHE A 626 36.25 7.82 -26.39
C PHE A 626 37.10 8.49 -27.48
N ARG A 627 36.55 8.57 -28.68
CA ARG A 627 37.14 9.23 -29.85
C ARG A 627 36.12 10.26 -30.33
N GLY A 628 35.82 11.26 -29.49
CA GLY A 628 34.90 12.35 -29.85
C GLY A 628 35.42 13.17 -31.03
N PRO A 629 34.70 14.24 -31.46
CA PRO A 629 35.03 15.03 -32.65
C PRO A 629 36.44 15.65 -32.70
N ALA A 630 37.19 15.63 -31.59
CA ALA A 630 38.57 16.10 -31.49
C ALA A 630 39.61 15.05 -31.01
N GLY A 631 39.21 13.78 -30.83
CA GLY A 631 40.11 12.70 -30.39
C GLY A 631 40.79 12.90 -29.01
N PRO A 632 41.37 11.85 -28.40
CA PRO A 632 42.20 11.97 -27.20
C PRO A 632 43.59 12.56 -27.48
N GLU A 633 43.96 12.76 -28.74
CA GLU A 633 45.27 13.28 -29.18
C GLU A 633 45.24 14.77 -29.54
N SER A 634 44.36 15.58 -28.94
CA SER A 634 44.48 17.03 -29.05
C SER A 634 45.53 17.55 -28.07
N ALA A 635 46.80 17.22 -28.35
CA ALA A 635 47.94 17.96 -27.84
C ALA A 635 47.85 19.40 -28.37
N GLY A 636 47.22 20.30 -27.60
CA GLY A 636 47.35 21.74 -27.76
C GLY A 636 46.27 22.49 -28.56
N GLY A 637 45.03 21.99 -28.66
CA GLY A 637 43.96 22.79 -29.30
C GLY A 637 42.52 22.26 -29.25
N GLY A 638 42.25 21.16 -28.53
CA GLY A 638 40.89 20.59 -28.40
C GLY A 638 40.06 21.24 -27.29
N PRO A 639 38.73 21.06 -27.27
CA PRO A 639 37.84 21.64 -26.25
C PRO A 639 37.96 21.00 -24.85
N PHE A 640 38.74 19.93 -24.68
CA PHE A 640 38.97 19.23 -23.41
C PHE A 640 40.31 18.48 -23.42
N VAL A 641 40.81 18.08 -22.25
CA VAL A 641 42.07 17.32 -22.06
C VAL A 641 41.77 15.98 -21.39
N TRP A 642 42.36 14.90 -21.92
CA TRP A 642 42.32 13.57 -21.30
C TRP A 642 43.48 13.38 -20.31
N HIS A 643 43.18 12.77 -19.16
CA HIS A 643 44.15 12.38 -18.16
C HIS A 643 43.98 10.91 -17.78
N ALA A 644 45.08 10.16 -17.79
CA ALA A 644 45.05 8.75 -17.37
C ALA A 644 44.81 8.57 -15.86
N ASN A 645 45.14 9.57 -15.04
CA ASN A 645 44.85 9.55 -13.61
C ASN A 645 43.41 10.06 -13.37
N PRO A 646 42.47 9.21 -12.92
CA PRO A 646 41.09 9.63 -12.66
C PRO A 646 40.93 10.57 -11.46
N ASP A 647 41.85 10.53 -10.50
CA ASP A 647 41.77 11.32 -9.25
C ASP A 647 42.08 12.80 -9.47
N LEU A 648 42.71 13.16 -10.60
CA LEU A 648 42.91 14.57 -10.98
C LEU A 648 41.59 15.35 -11.01
N LEU A 649 40.48 14.67 -11.31
CA LEU A 649 39.16 15.27 -11.28
C LEU A 649 38.82 15.90 -9.90
N LEU A 650 39.25 15.28 -8.80
CA LEU A 650 38.95 15.78 -7.44
C LEU A 650 39.56 17.17 -7.18
N THR A 651 40.61 17.52 -7.92
CA THR A 651 41.35 18.79 -7.77
C THR A 651 40.92 19.87 -8.77
N VAL A 652 39.96 19.56 -9.65
CA VAL A 652 39.47 20.52 -10.66
C VAL A 652 38.73 21.67 -9.99
N LYS A 653 39.05 22.90 -10.40
CA LYS A 653 38.32 24.10 -9.99
C LYS A 653 36.89 24.07 -10.53
N ALA A 654 35.92 23.97 -9.62
CA ALA A 654 34.49 23.96 -9.92
C ALA A 654 33.71 24.54 -8.74
N ASP A 655 32.51 25.07 -8.93
CA ASP A 655 31.65 25.44 -7.80
C ASP A 655 31.20 24.18 -7.03
N LEU A 656 30.85 23.12 -7.78
CA LEU A 656 30.32 21.86 -7.27
C LEU A 656 31.18 20.66 -7.70
N LEU A 657 31.59 19.83 -6.74
CA LEU A 657 32.15 18.49 -6.97
C LEU A 657 31.11 17.42 -6.61
N VAL A 658 30.79 16.55 -7.57
CA VAL A 658 29.77 15.50 -7.41
C VAL A 658 30.46 14.13 -7.34
N LEU A 659 30.29 13.41 -6.23
CA LEU A 659 30.92 12.11 -6.00
C LEU A 659 29.91 10.98 -6.23
N THR A 660 30.13 10.16 -7.25
CA THR A 660 29.17 9.11 -7.65
C THR A 660 29.82 7.73 -7.91
N ALA A 661 31.08 7.56 -7.52
CA ALA A 661 31.86 6.36 -7.83
C ALA A 661 32.03 5.41 -6.64
N MET A 662 32.74 5.84 -5.59
CA MET A 662 33.23 4.96 -4.52
C MET A 662 33.06 5.61 -3.14
N PRO A 663 32.86 4.84 -2.06
CA PRO A 663 33.04 5.32 -0.70
C PRO A 663 34.47 5.84 -0.48
N ALA A 664 34.64 6.74 0.50
CA ALA A 664 35.95 7.29 0.90
C ALA A 664 36.79 7.92 -0.24
N ALA A 665 36.17 8.39 -1.33
CA ALA A 665 36.87 9.09 -2.41
C ALA A 665 37.57 10.38 -1.93
N VAL A 666 37.02 11.05 -0.92
CA VAL A 666 37.63 12.18 -0.24
C VAL A 666 38.08 11.76 1.15
N THR A 667 39.38 11.82 1.42
CA THR A 667 40.04 11.46 2.67
C THR A 667 40.76 12.67 3.27
N ALA A 668 41.32 12.53 4.47
CA ALA A 668 42.13 13.58 5.07
C ALA A 668 43.32 14.00 4.18
N ASP A 669 43.89 13.06 3.42
CA ASP A 669 45.09 13.27 2.60
C ASP A 669 44.83 14.16 1.37
N ASN A 670 43.61 14.09 0.81
CA ASN A 670 43.25 14.82 -0.41
C ASN A 670 42.27 15.98 -0.18
N ALA A 671 41.61 16.07 0.98
CA ALA A 671 40.66 17.14 1.31
C ALA A 671 41.26 18.55 1.16
N GLY A 672 42.54 18.72 1.51
CA GLY A 672 43.27 19.98 1.36
C GLY A 672 43.52 20.41 -0.11
N GLN A 673 43.35 19.49 -1.06
CA GLN A 673 43.62 19.72 -2.49
C GLN A 673 42.36 20.07 -3.29
N LEU A 674 41.17 19.91 -2.70
CA LEU A 674 39.91 20.18 -3.38
C LEU A 674 39.74 21.67 -3.69
N GLN A 675 39.29 21.97 -4.90
CA GLN A 675 39.07 23.34 -5.38
C GLN A 675 37.59 23.61 -5.67
N CYS A 676 36.71 23.18 -4.76
CA CYS A 676 35.28 23.42 -4.85
C CYS A 676 34.70 24.18 -3.66
N ARG A 677 33.49 24.71 -3.83
CA ARG A 677 32.71 25.36 -2.77
C ARG A 677 31.76 24.38 -2.10
N TRP A 678 31.21 23.48 -2.92
CA TRP A 678 30.21 22.52 -2.50
C TRP A 678 30.60 21.12 -2.99
N LEU A 679 30.28 20.12 -2.17
CA LEU A 679 30.44 18.72 -2.47
C LEU A 679 29.08 18.04 -2.37
N LEU A 680 28.73 17.21 -3.34
CA LEU A 680 27.47 16.48 -3.38
C LEU A 680 27.73 14.97 -3.46
N GLU A 681 27.33 14.25 -2.43
CA GLU A 681 27.47 12.79 -2.35
C GLU A 681 26.27 12.08 -2.99
N LEU A 682 26.46 11.39 -4.12
CA LEU A 682 25.44 10.48 -4.69
C LEU A 682 25.80 9.00 -4.44
N THR A 683 27.05 8.70 -4.12
CA THR A 683 27.47 7.42 -3.54
C THR A 683 27.42 7.52 -2.01
N GLY A 684 26.99 6.45 -1.35
CA GLY A 684 26.96 6.40 0.11
C GLY A 684 28.36 6.59 0.69
N ALA A 685 28.51 7.51 1.63
CA ALA A 685 29.76 7.75 2.37
C ALA A 685 30.99 8.01 1.47
N ALA A 686 30.85 8.89 0.47
CA ALA A 686 31.95 9.24 -0.43
C ALA A 686 33.02 10.13 0.24
N VAL A 687 32.65 10.83 1.32
CA VAL A 687 33.58 11.60 2.16
C VAL A 687 33.89 10.83 3.45
N ALA A 688 35.17 10.56 3.69
CA ALA A 688 35.61 9.92 4.92
C ALA A 688 35.45 10.87 6.12
N PRO A 689 35.05 10.38 7.31
CA PRO A 689 34.87 11.22 8.51
C PRO A 689 36.08 12.09 8.87
N ALA A 690 37.29 11.59 8.63
CA ALA A 690 38.55 12.31 8.87
C ALA A 690 38.76 13.52 7.93
N ALA A 691 38.06 13.61 6.80
CA ALA A 691 38.15 14.72 5.87
C ALA A 691 37.32 15.94 6.31
N PHE A 692 36.21 15.72 7.04
CA PHE A 692 35.27 16.79 7.40
C PHE A 692 35.90 18.00 8.12
N PRO A 693 36.84 17.84 9.07
CA PRO A 693 37.51 18.99 9.68
C PRO A 693 38.24 19.87 8.66
N ALA A 694 38.99 19.27 7.73
CA ALA A 694 39.72 19.99 6.69
C ALA A 694 38.78 20.66 5.68
N LEU A 695 37.65 20.02 5.35
CA LEU A 695 36.62 20.62 4.49
C LEU A 695 35.94 21.81 5.17
N ALA A 696 35.63 21.69 6.46
CA ALA A 696 35.00 22.75 7.25
C ALA A 696 35.92 23.97 7.40
N GLU A 697 37.21 23.77 7.68
CA GLU A 697 38.21 24.85 7.76
C GLU A 697 38.31 25.64 6.45
N ARG A 698 38.15 24.95 5.31
CA ARG A 698 38.13 25.56 3.97
C ARG A 698 36.78 26.15 3.56
N GLY A 699 35.75 26.01 4.39
CA GLY A 699 34.39 26.44 4.08
C GLY A 699 33.72 25.64 2.97
N ILE A 700 34.16 24.41 2.71
CA ILE A 700 33.54 23.51 1.72
C ILE A 700 32.33 22.83 2.37
N VAL A 701 31.13 23.07 1.83
CA VAL A 701 29.90 22.47 2.37
C VAL A 701 29.61 21.13 1.68
N VAL A 702 29.41 20.09 2.48
CA VAL A 702 29.03 18.75 2.01
C VAL A 702 27.51 18.58 2.09
N LEU A 703 26.89 18.25 0.97
CA LEU A 703 25.47 17.92 0.86
C LEU A 703 25.26 16.41 1.12
N PRO A 704 24.40 16.04 2.08
CA PRO A 704 24.33 14.68 2.60
C PRO A 704 23.81 13.65 1.58
N ASP A 705 24.50 12.52 1.50
CA ASP A 705 24.10 11.35 0.72
C ASP A 705 22.69 10.83 1.06
N ASN A 706 22.32 10.91 2.34
CA ASN A 706 21.02 10.53 2.88
C ASN A 706 19.85 11.29 2.23
N LEU A 707 20.10 12.50 1.71
CA LEU A 707 19.11 13.26 0.95
C LEU A 707 19.37 13.14 -0.55
N ALA A 708 20.58 13.47 -1.00
CA ALA A 708 20.90 13.59 -2.42
C ALA A 708 20.71 12.27 -3.19
N SER A 709 21.05 11.12 -2.61
CA SER A 709 20.94 9.82 -3.28
C SER A 709 19.56 9.14 -3.12
N SER A 710 18.67 9.73 -2.31
CA SER A 710 17.40 9.12 -1.90
C SER A 710 16.31 9.08 -2.97
N GLY A 711 16.45 9.82 -4.08
CA GLY A 711 15.39 9.86 -5.09
C GLY A 711 15.05 8.48 -5.69
N GLY A 712 16.03 7.59 -5.82
CA GLY A 712 15.79 6.21 -6.24
C GLY A 712 15.08 5.33 -5.20
N LEU A 713 15.11 5.72 -3.92
CA LEU A 713 14.31 5.13 -2.85
C LEU A 713 12.86 5.64 -2.93
N LEU A 714 12.69 6.96 -2.99
CA LEU A 714 11.39 7.62 -3.00
C LEU A 714 10.55 7.27 -4.23
N VAL A 715 11.15 7.26 -5.43
CA VAL A 715 10.43 6.84 -6.65
C VAL A 715 10.09 5.35 -6.64
N SER A 716 10.85 4.51 -5.94
CA SER A 716 10.42 3.12 -5.70
C SER A 716 9.20 3.06 -4.78
N LEU A 717 9.04 3.97 -3.82
CA LEU A 717 7.80 4.10 -3.04
C LEU A 717 6.64 4.47 -3.95
N SER A 718 6.81 5.52 -4.76
CA SER A 718 5.81 5.99 -5.71
C SER A 718 5.39 4.89 -6.69
N GLU A 719 6.33 4.10 -7.19
CA GLU A 719 6.05 2.95 -8.06
C GLU A 719 5.18 1.89 -7.35
N MET A 720 5.49 1.56 -6.08
CA MET A 720 4.65 0.64 -5.29
C MET A 720 3.24 1.17 -5.12
N LEU A 721 3.11 2.45 -4.76
CA LEU A 721 1.83 3.10 -4.54
C LEU A 721 1.00 3.12 -5.83
N GLN A 722 1.54 3.66 -6.92
CA GLN A 722 0.92 3.67 -8.25
C GLN A 722 0.33 2.31 -8.62
N ASN A 723 1.14 1.29 -8.45
CA ASN A 723 0.79 -0.07 -8.80
C ASN A 723 -0.23 -0.73 -7.87
N SER A 724 -0.25 -0.36 -6.59
CA SER A 724 -1.31 -0.75 -5.66
C SER A 724 -2.68 -0.14 -6.04
N PHE A 725 -2.70 1.03 -6.69
CA PHE A 725 -3.92 1.66 -7.22
C PHE A 725 -4.27 1.27 -8.66
N GLY A 726 -3.44 0.45 -9.32
CA GLY A 726 -3.58 0.23 -10.74
C GLY A 726 -3.46 1.52 -11.57
N GLN A 727 -2.73 2.51 -11.07
CA GLN A 727 -2.46 3.78 -11.73
C GLN A 727 -1.04 3.82 -12.28
N GLN A 728 -0.84 4.60 -13.34
CA GLN A 728 0.46 5.12 -13.72
C GLN A 728 0.37 6.63 -13.62
N TRP A 729 1.26 7.24 -12.85
CA TRP A 729 1.30 8.69 -12.76
C TRP A 729 2.10 9.23 -13.92
N GLU A 730 1.67 10.37 -14.43
CA GLU A 730 2.49 11.13 -15.36
C GLU A 730 3.79 11.53 -14.68
N ARG A 731 4.91 11.42 -15.39
CA ARG A 731 6.24 11.73 -14.87
C ARG A 731 6.32 13.06 -14.12
N HIS A 732 5.62 14.09 -14.60
CA HIS A 732 5.67 15.43 -14.00
C HIS A 732 5.05 15.47 -12.59
N LEU A 733 3.97 14.70 -12.34
CA LEU A 733 3.35 14.58 -11.02
C LEU A 733 4.25 13.83 -10.04
N GLU A 734 4.87 12.75 -10.51
CA GLU A 734 5.82 11.97 -9.73
C GLU A 734 7.09 12.78 -9.40
N GLU A 735 7.57 13.57 -10.35
CA GLU A 735 8.73 14.46 -10.18
C GLU A 735 8.43 15.58 -9.18
N GLU A 736 7.22 16.15 -9.21
CA GLU A 736 6.79 17.16 -8.25
C GLU A 736 6.62 16.58 -6.84
N SER A 737 6.04 15.37 -6.70
CA SER A 737 5.98 14.67 -5.42
C SER A 737 7.38 14.40 -4.86
N LEU A 738 8.31 13.92 -5.70
CA LEU A 738 9.71 13.73 -5.32
C LEU A 738 10.36 15.04 -4.84
N ARG A 739 10.15 16.15 -5.57
CA ARG A 739 10.66 17.47 -5.20
C ARG A 739 10.18 17.88 -3.81
N GLN A 740 8.87 17.80 -3.57
CA GLN A 740 8.27 18.19 -2.28
C GLN A 740 8.84 17.36 -1.11
N GLN A 741 9.00 16.05 -1.30
CA GLN A 741 9.57 15.17 -0.27
C GLN A 741 11.03 15.52 0.04
N ILE A 742 11.84 15.81 -0.98
CA ILE A 742 13.24 16.23 -0.81
C ILE A 742 13.32 17.59 -0.12
N GLU A 743 12.51 18.58 -0.52
CA GLU A 743 12.48 19.92 0.08
C GLU A 743 12.13 19.85 1.57
N GLN A 744 11.08 19.11 1.93
CA GLN A 744 10.69 18.90 3.33
C GLN A 744 11.78 18.21 4.16
N SER A 745 12.47 17.23 3.56
CA SER A 745 13.57 16.51 4.21
C SER A 745 14.79 17.39 4.40
N PHE A 746 15.15 18.20 3.40
CA PHE A 746 16.23 19.17 3.50
C PHE A 746 15.96 20.19 4.60
N ASP A 747 14.75 20.74 4.67
CA ASP A 747 14.36 21.68 5.72
C ASP A 747 14.50 21.09 7.13
N ALA A 748 14.14 19.81 7.30
CA ALA A 748 14.31 19.11 8.57
C ALA A 748 15.79 18.97 8.95
N VAL A 749 16.66 18.62 7.99
CA VAL A 749 18.11 18.53 8.19
C VAL A 749 18.73 19.90 8.46
N ALA A 750 18.36 20.94 7.72
CA ALA A 750 18.85 22.29 7.94
C ALA A 750 18.50 22.83 9.33
N ARG A 751 17.27 22.57 9.81
CA ARG A 751 16.87 22.88 11.19
C ARG A 751 17.72 22.13 12.22
N LYS A 752 18.08 20.86 11.95
CA LYS A 752 18.95 20.08 12.82
C LYS A 752 20.38 20.59 12.85
N ALA A 753 20.94 20.93 11.69
CA ALA A 753 22.26 21.53 11.57
C ALA A 753 22.37 22.80 12.42
N LYS A 754 21.39 23.71 12.27
CA LYS A 754 21.32 24.93 13.08
C LYS A 754 21.15 24.65 14.58
N LYS A 755 20.29 23.70 14.95
CA LYS A 755 20.02 23.35 16.37
C LYS A 755 21.25 22.79 17.08
N HIS A 756 22.02 21.94 16.40
CA HIS A 756 23.15 21.24 17.00
C HIS A 756 24.50 21.92 16.71
N GLY A 757 24.54 22.94 15.84
CA GLY A 757 25.78 23.63 15.46
C GLY A 757 26.73 22.74 14.68
N VAL A 758 26.20 21.89 13.80
CA VAL A 758 26.96 20.88 13.03
C VAL A 758 26.72 21.03 11.52
N ASP A 759 27.55 20.37 10.72
CA ASP A 759 27.39 20.30 9.26
C ASP A 759 26.12 19.52 8.84
N LEU A 760 25.73 19.63 7.56
CA LEU A 760 24.51 19.01 7.04
C LEU A 760 24.56 17.47 7.05
N VAL A 761 25.75 16.85 6.95
CA VAL A 761 25.90 15.38 7.00
C VAL A 761 25.65 14.89 8.41
N THR A 762 26.35 15.45 9.39
CA THR A 762 26.14 15.14 10.81
C THR A 762 24.69 15.42 11.22
N ALA A 763 24.09 16.52 10.76
CA ALA A 763 22.69 16.84 11.03
C ALA A 763 21.70 15.82 10.45
N SER A 764 21.98 15.31 9.25
CA SER A 764 21.18 14.27 8.59
C SER A 764 21.26 12.95 9.37
N ASP A 765 22.45 12.56 9.81
CA ASP A 765 22.65 11.37 10.63
C ASP A 765 22.00 11.51 12.02
N ILE A 766 22.07 12.69 12.65
CA ILE A 766 21.35 12.99 13.89
C ILE A 766 19.83 12.84 13.67
N LEU A 767 19.28 13.38 12.57
CA LEU A 767 17.86 13.26 12.28
C LEU A 767 17.45 11.80 12.10
N ALA A 768 18.21 11.05 11.31
CA ALA A 768 17.96 9.64 11.03
C ALA A 768 18.04 8.80 12.31
N LEU A 769 19.13 8.92 13.08
CA LEU A 769 19.33 8.18 14.33
C LEU A 769 18.31 8.58 15.40
N GLN A 770 17.90 9.85 15.46
CA GLN A 770 16.83 10.27 16.34
C GLN A 770 15.51 9.56 15.99
N ARG A 771 15.13 9.51 14.71
CA ARG A 771 13.91 8.81 14.28
C ARG A 771 13.98 7.31 14.59
N MET A 772 15.14 6.67 14.40
CA MET A 772 15.36 5.27 14.81
C MET A 772 15.19 5.08 16.32
N ARG A 773 15.78 5.96 17.13
CA ARG A 773 15.62 5.95 18.59
C ARG A 773 14.16 6.12 19.00
N ASP A 774 13.49 7.12 18.45
CA ASP A 774 12.09 7.41 18.77
C ASP A 774 11.21 6.20 18.43
N LEU A 775 11.53 5.47 17.35
CA LEU A 775 10.85 4.25 16.98
C LEU A 775 11.19 3.04 17.86
N ALA A 776 12.44 2.90 18.28
CA ALA A 776 12.86 1.88 19.25
C ALA A 776 12.15 2.06 20.59
N VAL A 777 12.09 3.30 21.10
CA VAL A 777 11.30 3.67 22.29
C VAL A 777 9.83 3.33 22.09
N HIS A 778 9.27 3.68 20.92
CA HIS A 778 7.88 3.36 20.60
C HIS A 778 7.59 1.86 20.70
N ARG A 779 8.44 1.03 20.10
CA ARG A 779 8.31 -0.43 20.13
C ARG A 779 8.45 -1.03 21.50
N ARG A 780 9.40 -0.53 22.29
CA ARG A 780 9.56 -0.95 23.68
C ARG A 780 8.30 -0.67 24.48
N HIS A 781 7.75 0.55 24.37
CA HIS A 781 6.50 0.91 25.05
C HIS A 781 5.31 0.08 24.54
N LEU A 782 5.25 -0.16 23.23
CA LEU A 782 4.24 -1.03 22.61
C LEU A 782 4.34 -2.47 23.14
N GLY A 783 5.53 -3.03 23.23
CA GLY A 783 5.77 -4.38 23.79
C GLY A 783 5.38 -4.48 25.26
N LEU A 784 5.72 -3.47 26.07
CA LEU A 784 5.30 -3.40 27.48
C LEU A 784 3.77 -3.28 27.61
N ALA A 785 3.15 -2.40 26.81
CA ALA A 785 1.70 -2.25 26.79
C ALA A 785 1.01 -3.55 26.35
N ALA A 786 1.52 -4.22 25.33
CA ALA A 786 1.02 -5.51 24.86
C ALA A 786 1.12 -6.58 25.96
N GLN A 787 2.27 -6.75 26.60
CA GLN A 787 2.45 -7.69 27.72
C GLN A 787 1.47 -7.44 28.86
N GLN A 788 1.22 -6.16 29.18
CA GLN A 788 0.26 -5.77 30.20
C GLN A 788 -1.18 -6.11 29.81
N VAL A 789 -1.59 -5.80 28.57
CA VAL A 789 -2.92 -6.16 28.05
C VAL A 789 -3.08 -7.70 28.04
N ALA A 790 -2.04 -8.44 27.64
CA ALA A 790 -2.06 -9.90 27.67
C ALA A 790 -2.26 -10.46 29.08
N ALA A 791 -1.55 -9.90 30.06
CA ALA A 791 -1.68 -10.29 31.46
C ALA A 791 -3.09 -9.98 31.99
N GLU A 792 -3.68 -8.85 31.59
CA GLU A 792 -5.06 -8.51 31.95
C GLU A 792 -6.06 -9.52 31.39
N ILE A 793 -5.93 -9.87 30.11
CA ILE A 793 -6.80 -10.84 29.44
C ILE A 793 -6.64 -12.24 30.06
N ARG A 794 -5.42 -12.71 30.29
CA ARG A 794 -5.16 -14.03 30.91
C ARG A 794 -5.68 -14.13 32.34
N ALA A 795 -5.80 -13.01 33.04
CA ALA A 795 -6.27 -12.97 34.42
C ALA A 795 -7.80 -12.81 34.56
N ILE A 796 -8.56 -12.86 33.45
CA ILE A 796 -10.03 -12.94 33.48
C ILE A 796 -10.42 -14.29 34.10
N GLY A 797 -11.15 -14.25 35.21
CA GLY A 797 -11.55 -15.43 35.97
C GLY A 797 -12.88 -16.06 35.51
N ASP A 798 -13.18 -17.24 36.04
CA ASP A 798 -14.52 -17.85 35.90
C ASP A 798 -15.62 -16.94 36.48
N GLY A 799 -16.70 -16.73 35.71
CA GLY A 799 -17.84 -15.91 36.12
C GLY A 799 -17.60 -14.39 36.09
N GLU A 800 -16.41 -13.93 35.72
CA GLU A 800 -16.12 -12.51 35.55
C GLU A 800 -16.68 -12.01 34.21
N THR A 801 -17.47 -10.93 34.25
CA THR A 801 -17.94 -10.25 33.05
C THR A 801 -16.97 -9.13 32.65
N VAL A 802 -16.64 -9.07 31.36
CA VAL A 802 -15.74 -8.06 30.78
C VAL A 802 -16.57 -7.10 29.93
N LEU A 803 -16.38 -5.79 30.09
CA LEU A 803 -17.01 -4.79 29.24
C LEU A 803 -16.02 -4.29 28.18
N ILE A 804 -16.44 -4.22 26.92
CA ILE A 804 -15.75 -3.50 25.84
C ILE A 804 -16.64 -2.31 25.46
N VAL A 805 -16.15 -1.10 25.68
CA VAL A 805 -16.90 0.15 25.58
C VAL A 805 -16.42 0.96 24.37
N SER A 806 -17.35 1.47 23.57
CA SER A 806 -17.12 2.32 22.39
C SER A 806 -18.24 3.38 22.32
N ASP A 807 -18.01 4.56 21.75
CA ASP A 807 -18.96 5.69 21.78
C ASP A 807 -19.41 6.08 20.36
N ASP A 808 -20.35 5.32 19.79
CA ASP A 808 -21.05 5.60 18.51
C ASP A 808 -20.14 5.96 17.32
N ASP A 809 -18.86 5.61 17.43
CA ASP A 809 -17.84 6.04 16.50
C ASP A 809 -17.41 4.92 15.55
N ASP A 810 -17.10 5.33 14.32
CA ASP A 810 -16.83 4.40 13.22
C ASP A 810 -15.58 3.55 13.51
N ASP A 811 -14.56 4.08 14.19
CA ASP A 811 -13.31 3.35 14.48
C ASP A 811 -13.41 2.32 15.62
N GLY A 812 -14.39 2.49 16.51
CA GLY A 812 -14.61 1.64 17.68
C GLY A 812 -15.15 0.25 17.33
N VAL A 813 -15.87 0.12 16.21
CA VAL A 813 -16.43 -1.16 15.72
C VAL A 813 -15.33 -2.15 15.37
N ALA A 814 -14.39 -1.75 14.51
CA ALA A 814 -13.27 -2.59 14.11
C ALA A 814 -12.36 -2.90 15.32
N SER A 815 -12.16 -1.91 16.19
CA SER A 815 -11.36 -2.05 17.41
C SER A 815 -11.96 -3.08 18.38
N ALA A 816 -13.28 -3.05 18.59
CA ALA A 816 -13.99 -4.00 19.43
C ALA A 816 -13.91 -5.44 18.89
N ALA A 817 -14.07 -5.61 17.57
CA ALA A 817 -13.94 -6.92 16.91
C ALA A 817 -12.54 -7.51 17.08
N ILE A 818 -11.49 -6.70 16.86
CA ILE A 818 -10.09 -7.10 17.08
C ILE A 818 -9.89 -7.55 18.53
N PHE A 819 -10.40 -6.79 19.50
CA PHE A 819 -10.14 -7.05 20.91
C PHE A 819 -10.81 -8.32 21.44
N ARG A 820 -12.05 -8.61 21.03
CA ARG A 820 -12.67 -9.90 21.38
C ARG A 820 -11.90 -11.08 20.80
N GLY A 821 -11.39 -10.95 19.57
CA GLY A 821 -10.49 -11.94 18.98
C GLY A 821 -9.25 -12.18 19.83
N LEU A 822 -8.64 -11.12 20.36
CA LEU A 822 -7.51 -11.22 21.30
C LEU A 822 -7.89 -11.93 22.61
N ILE A 823 -9.07 -11.65 23.17
CA ILE A 823 -9.58 -12.34 24.37
C ILE A 823 -9.73 -13.84 24.11
N ALA A 824 -10.41 -14.21 23.03
CA ALA A 824 -10.62 -15.61 22.66
C ALA A 824 -9.31 -16.38 22.50
N ARG A 825 -8.26 -15.70 21.99
CA ARG A 825 -6.96 -16.34 21.73
C ARG A 825 -6.10 -16.48 22.98
N LEU A 826 -6.03 -15.44 23.80
CA LEU A 826 -5.16 -15.39 24.97
C LEU A 826 -5.79 -16.02 26.21
N ASN A 827 -7.12 -16.11 26.26
CA ASN A 827 -7.86 -16.77 27.33
C ASN A 827 -9.11 -17.50 26.76
N PRO A 828 -8.90 -18.67 26.13
CA PRO A 828 -9.97 -19.41 25.44
C PRO A 828 -11.17 -19.73 26.34
N GLY A 829 -12.38 -19.53 25.82
CA GLY A 829 -13.65 -19.78 26.54
C GLY A 829 -14.17 -18.57 27.33
N ARG A 830 -13.39 -17.47 27.41
CA ARG A 830 -13.79 -16.22 28.10
C ARG A 830 -14.45 -15.20 27.18
N GLU A 831 -14.40 -15.39 25.87
CA GLU A 831 -15.05 -14.51 24.88
C GLU A 831 -16.57 -14.42 25.04
N LYS A 832 -17.20 -15.45 25.65
CA LYS A 832 -18.64 -15.46 25.97
C LYS A 832 -19.01 -14.61 27.18
N GLN A 833 -18.02 -14.22 27.99
CA GLN A 833 -18.19 -13.36 29.16
C GLN A 833 -18.02 -11.87 28.82
N THR A 834 -17.77 -11.56 27.55
CA THR A 834 -17.59 -10.19 27.06
C THR A 834 -18.94 -9.59 26.67
N ILE A 835 -19.23 -8.40 27.18
CA ILE A 835 -20.36 -7.56 26.76
C ILE A 835 -19.79 -6.35 26.02
N TYR A 836 -20.28 -6.11 24.80
CA TYR A 836 -20.02 -4.86 24.10
C TYR A 836 -21.03 -3.81 24.50
N VAL A 837 -20.56 -2.62 24.80
CA VAL A 837 -21.36 -1.48 25.24
C VAL A 837 -21.07 -0.32 24.29
N ASN A 838 -22.12 0.17 23.65
CA ASN A 838 -22.05 1.36 22.81
C ASN A 838 -22.47 2.58 23.64
N GLU A 839 -21.54 3.14 24.40
CA GLU A 839 -21.73 4.26 25.31
C GLU A 839 -20.38 4.96 25.60
N SER A 840 -20.43 6.25 25.89
CA SER A 840 -19.25 7.06 26.23
C SER A 840 -18.76 6.79 27.66
N LEU A 841 -17.44 6.81 27.87
CA LEU A 841 -16.82 6.81 29.21
C LEU A 841 -17.30 7.98 30.08
N ARG A 842 -17.79 9.06 29.45
CA ARG A 842 -18.39 10.22 30.13
C ARG A 842 -19.73 9.90 30.80
N SER A 843 -20.39 8.81 30.39
CA SER A 843 -21.76 8.49 30.78
C SER A 843 -21.82 7.79 32.14
N PRO A 844 -22.67 8.27 33.08
CA PRO A 844 -22.91 7.55 34.33
C PRO A 844 -23.62 6.20 34.12
N ALA A 845 -24.22 5.96 32.94
CA ALA A 845 -24.90 4.71 32.61
C ALA A 845 -23.97 3.49 32.70
N LEU A 846 -22.65 3.66 32.50
CA LEU A 846 -21.68 2.58 32.69
C LEU A 846 -21.59 2.11 34.14
N ILE A 847 -21.74 3.02 35.11
CA ILE A 847 -21.74 2.69 36.54
C ILE A 847 -23.03 1.94 36.89
N GLU A 848 -24.18 2.43 36.42
CA GLU A 848 -25.48 1.80 36.59
C GLU A 848 -25.49 0.37 36.00
N LEU A 849 -24.89 0.18 34.83
CA LEU A 849 -24.75 -1.13 34.20
C LEU A 849 -23.90 -2.09 35.06
N VAL A 850 -22.76 -1.62 35.58
CA VAL A 850 -21.92 -2.42 36.47
C VAL A 850 -22.68 -2.83 37.74
N GLU A 851 -23.48 -1.93 38.31
CA GLU A 851 -24.32 -2.21 39.48
C GLU A 851 -25.43 -3.21 39.16
N SER A 852 -26.13 -3.05 38.03
CA SER A 852 -27.17 -3.98 37.57
C SER A 852 -26.61 -5.39 37.37
N LEU A 853 -25.46 -5.52 36.70
CA LEU A 853 -24.82 -6.81 36.47
C LEU A 853 -24.38 -7.46 37.80
N ALA A 854 -23.89 -6.67 38.75
CA ALA A 854 -23.55 -7.18 40.08
C ALA A 854 -24.78 -7.73 40.82
N GLN A 855 -25.94 -7.09 40.69
CA GLN A 855 -27.22 -7.59 41.25
C GLN A 855 -27.66 -8.90 40.59
N GLU A 856 -27.34 -9.11 39.31
CA GLU A 856 -27.56 -10.36 38.58
C GLU A 856 -26.54 -11.47 38.91
N GLY A 857 -25.62 -11.23 39.86
CA GLY A 857 -24.56 -12.18 40.24
C GLY A 857 -23.38 -12.20 39.27
N ARG A 858 -23.27 -11.24 38.37
CA ARG A 858 -22.19 -11.12 37.38
C ARG A 858 -21.20 -10.05 37.81
N SER A 859 -19.99 -10.46 38.20
CA SER A 859 -18.95 -9.52 38.64
C SER A 859 -18.25 -8.87 37.45
N VAL A 860 -18.35 -7.55 37.30
CA VAL A 860 -17.52 -6.79 36.35
C VAL A 860 -16.25 -6.32 37.05
N LYS A 861 -15.09 -6.84 36.67
CA LYS A 861 -13.79 -6.39 37.21
C LYS A 861 -12.93 -5.64 36.20
N ARG A 862 -13.22 -5.78 34.91
CA ARG A 862 -12.43 -5.22 33.81
C ARG A 862 -13.30 -4.53 32.78
N VAL A 863 -12.91 -3.32 32.41
CA VAL A 863 -13.56 -2.50 31.38
C VAL A 863 -12.48 -2.03 30.41
N PHE A 864 -12.64 -2.37 29.13
CA PHE A 864 -11.79 -1.90 28.05
C PHE A 864 -12.52 -0.80 27.28
N VAL A 865 -11.86 0.33 27.05
CA VAL A 865 -12.48 1.52 26.45
C VAL A 865 -11.79 1.88 25.15
N MET A 866 -12.55 1.99 24.06
CA MET A 866 -12.14 2.34 22.70
C MET A 866 -13.05 3.45 22.17
N ASP A 867 -13.05 4.57 22.89
CA ASP A 867 -14.03 5.64 22.75
C ASP A 867 -13.32 7.00 22.70
N ARG A 868 -13.76 7.89 21.80
CA ARG A 868 -13.28 9.27 21.55
C ARG A 868 -13.53 10.28 22.69
N SER A 869 -13.85 9.81 23.89
CA SER A 869 -14.28 10.63 25.03
C SER A 869 -13.22 11.58 25.61
N PHE A 870 -11.96 11.47 25.21
CA PHE A 870 -10.90 12.36 25.70
C PHE A 870 -10.66 13.59 24.81
N PRO A 871 -10.52 14.80 25.41
CA PRO A 871 -10.53 15.09 26.84
C PRO A 871 -11.91 15.07 27.51
N LEU A 872 -11.95 14.70 28.80
CA LEU A 872 -13.16 14.64 29.63
C LEU A 872 -13.46 15.98 30.32
N ALA A 873 -14.71 16.42 30.28
CA ALA A 873 -15.21 17.50 31.13
C ALA A 873 -15.27 17.09 32.62
N PRO A 874 -15.33 18.01 33.60
CA PRO A 874 -15.27 17.68 35.03
C PRO A 874 -16.27 16.61 35.50
N ALA A 875 -17.52 16.65 35.02
CA ALA A 875 -18.51 15.62 35.34
C ALA A 875 -18.13 14.24 34.78
N GLY A 876 -17.60 14.20 33.55
CA GLY A 876 -17.07 12.98 32.94
C GLY A 876 -15.82 12.44 33.65
N GLN A 877 -14.97 13.32 34.19
CA GLN A 877 -13.82 12.92 35.02
C GLN A 877 -14.27 12.23 36.31
N GLN A 878 -15.31 12.75 36.97
CA GLN A 878 -15.89 12.14 38.16
C GLN A 878 -16.51 10.77 37.86
N ALA A 879 -17.27 10.65 36.76
CA ALA A 879 -17.86 9.38 36.32
C ALA A 879 -16.78 8.33 36.02
N ALA A 880 -15.75 8.71 35.26
CA ALA A 880 -14.62 7.83 34.94
C ALA A 880 -13.86 7.39 36.20
N ALA A 881 -13.63 8.30 37.16
CA ALA A 881 -12.96 8.00 38.42
C ALA A 881 -13.79 7.11 39.35
N GLU A 882 -15.13 7.24 39.35
CA GLU A 882 -16.03 6.33 40.07
C GLU A 882 -16.00 4.92 39.46
N LEU A 883 -16.06 4.82 38.12
CA LEU A 883 -15.95 3.54 37.43
C LEU A 883 -14.61 2.86 37.72
N ALA A 884 -13.50 3.60 37.68
CA ALA A 884 -12.16 3.11 37.96
C ALA A 884 -11.92 2.70 39.43
N ARG A 885 -12.70 3.22 40.38
CA ARG A 885 -12.69 2.76 41.78
C ARG A 885 -13.31 1.37 41.95
N ARG A 886 -14.20 0.97 41.04
CA ARG A 886 -14.94 -0.30 41.10
C ARG A 886 -14.34 -1.37 40.20
N CYS A 887 -13.80 -0.96 39.06
CA CYS A 887 -13.28 -1.85 38.03
C CYS A 887 -11.90 -1.37 37.56
N ARG A 888 -11.10 -2.28 37.03
CA ARG A 888 -9.88 -1.91 36.28
C ARG A 888 -10.29 -1.42 34.90
N VAL A 889 -10.05 -0.14 34.63
CA VAL A 889 -10.39 0.49 33.34
C VAL A 889 -9.13 0.68 32.50
N THR A 890 -9.09 0.05 31.34
CA THR A 890 -7.98 0.16 30.37
C THR A 890 -8.51 0.79 29.09
N MET A 891 -8.05 1.99 28.77
CA MET A 891 -8.42 2.73 27.58
C MET A 891 -7.34 2.60 26.51
N ILE A 892 -7.73 2.19 25.30
CA ILE A 892 -6.87 2.08 24.12
C ILE A 892 -7.48 2.98 23.06
N ASN A 893 -6.82 4.10 22.74
CA ASN A 893 -7.39 5.11 21.87
C ASN A 893 -6.32 5.94 21.14
N ASN A 894 -6.64 6.49 19.98
CA ASN A 894 -5.76 7.36 19.20
C ASN A 894 -5.76 8.84 19.63
N HIS A 895 -6.70 9.31 20.46
CA HIS A 895 -6.78 10.72 20.82
C HIS A 895 -5.68 11.20 21.79
N ASP A 896 -5.08 12.35 21.48
CA ASP A 896 -4.07 12.99 22.32
C ASP A 896 -4.67 13.67 23.56
N LEU A 897 -4.02 13.47 24.71
CA LEU A 897 -4.30 14.26 25.91
C LEU A 897 -3.94 15.74 25.68
N PRO A 898 -4.77 16.70 26.11
CA PRO A 898 -4.40 18.11 26.17
C PRO A 898 -3.08 18.30 26.92
N GLU A 899 -2.29 19.30 26.51
CA GLU A 899 -0.93 19.48 27.03
C GLU A 899 -0.87 19.63 28.55
N ALA A 900 -1.87 20.28 29.17
CA ALA A 900 -2.00 20.40 30.62
C ALA A 900 -2.16 19.05 31.32
N LEU A 901 -3.06 18.20 30.82
CA LEU A 901 -3.31 16.85 31.37
C LEU A 901 -2.12 15.92 31.14
N ALA A 902 -1.46 16.03 30.00
CA ALA A 902 -0.29 15.22 29.73
C ALA A 902 0.95 15.64 30.54
N ARG A 903 1.11 16.94 30.84
CA ARG A 903 2.12 17.41 31.79
C ARG A 903 1.83 16.88 33.20
N ALA A 904 0.56 16.79 33.60
CA ALA A 904 0.17 16.18 34.87
C ALA A 904 0.48 14.66 34.89
N GLU A 905 0.11 13.94 33.84
CA GLU A 905 0.38 12.50 33.67
C GLU A 905 1.89 12.17 33.78
N ALA A 906 2.76 13.05 33.26
CA ALA A 906 4.22 12.89 33.32
C ALA A 906 4.84 13.19 34.71
N ARG A 907 4.20 13.99 35.56
CA ARG A 907 4.74 14.41 36.87
C ARG A 907 4.52 13.38 37.99
N GLY A 908 3.63 12.42 37.79
CA GLY A 908 3.32 11.37 38.76
C GLY A 908 2.50 11.85 39.98
N PRO A 909 2.13 10.94 40.88
CA PRO A 909 1.07 11.15 41.89
C PRO A 909 1.38 12.15 43.01
N GLN A 910 2.59 12.72 43.07
CA GLN A 910 3.03 13.60 44.18
C GLN A 910 2.72 15.10 43.97
N ALA A 911 2.14 15.50 42.83
CA ALA A 911 1.94 16.91 42.47
C ALA A 911 0.51 17.46 42.69
N ALA A 912 -0.36 16.72 43.38
CA ALA A 912 -1.73 17.17 43.64
C ALA A 912 -1.77 18.26 44.73
N LYS A 913 -1.57 19.52 44.32
CA LYS A 913 -1.96 20.70 45.11
C LYS A 913 -2.99 21.51 44.33
N SER A 914 -4.22 21.50 44.86
CA SER A 914 -5.38 22.39 44.63
C SER A 914 -5.92 22.57 43.20
N GLY A 915 -7.11 21.99 42.95
CA GLY A 915 -8.13 22.55 42.05
C GLY A 915 -7.99 22.33 40.53
N GLY A 916 -6.97 21.62 40.06
CA GLY A 916 -6.78 21.32 38.63
C GLY A 916 -7.55 20.08 38.12
N PRO A 917 -7.70 19.91 36.79
CA PRO A 917 -8.35 18.73 36.19
C PRO A 917 -7.53 17.45 36.42
N LEU A 918 -8.21 16.33 36.71
CA LEU A 918 -7.57 15.05 37.03
C LEU A 918 -6.95 14.39 35.79
N SER A 919 -5.71 13.91 35.90
CA SER A 919 -5.07 13.09 34.88
C SER A 919 -5.70 11.69 34.82
N PRO A 920 -5.60 10.96 33.68
CA PRO A 920 -6.05 9.57 33.59
C PRO A 920 -5.53 8.68 34.72
N ARG A 921 -4.24 8.79 35.05
CA ARG A 921 -3.64 8.03 36.15
C ARG A 921 -4.17 8.45 37.52
N GLU A 922 -4.47 9.73 37.74
CA GLU A 922 -5.11 10.22 38.97
C GLU A 922 -6.56 9.72 39.10
N MET A 923 -7.25 9.54 37.98
CA MET A 923 -8.58 8.92 37.93
C MET A 923 -8.54 7.39 38.11
N GLY A 924 -7.35 6.76 38.11
CA GLY A 924 -7.21 5.29 38.17
C GLY A 924 -7.36 4.58 36.82
N LEU A 925 -7.35 5.33 35.72
CA LEU A 925 -7.43 4.80 34.36
C LEU A 925 -6.04 4.40 33.86
N ARG A 926 -5.98 3.31 33.09
CA ARG A 926 -4.80 2.99 32.27
C ARG A 926 -5.01 3.49 30.85
N LEU A 927 -4.11 4.33 30.35
CA LEU A 927 -4.24 4.92 29.02
C LEU A 927 -3.14 4.44 28.06
N ILE A 928 -3.54 3.80 26.97
CA ILE A 928 -2.69 3.40 25.84
C ILE A 928 -3.07 4.26 24.64
N THR A 929 -2.19 5.19 24.27
CA THR A 929 -2.36 6.15 23.17
C THR A 929 -1.08 6.25 22.36
N PRO A 930 -1.10 6.77 21.12
CA PRO A 930 0.11 7.05 20.36
C PRO A 930 1.11 7.85 21.19
N ARG A 931 0.62 8.82 21.99
CA ARG A 931 1.44 9.59 22.91
C ARG A 931 2.04 8.77 24.06
N SER A 932 1.26 7.95 24.77
CA SER A 932 1.83 7.13 25.86
C SER A 932 2.77 6.04 25.33
N LEU A 933 2.58 5.63 24.08
CA LEU A 933 3.49 4.79 23.32
C LEU A 933 4.65 5.53 22.69
N ALA A 934 4.80 6.86 22.85
CA ALA A 934 5.83 7.66 22.17
C ALA A 934 5.91 7.43 20.64
N ALA A 935 4.76 7.29 19.97
CA ALA A 935 4.67 7.03 18.55
C ALA A 935 5.38 8.09 17.70
N THR A 936 6.06 7.63 16.66
CA THR A 936 6.77 8.49 15.70
C THR A 936 5.85 9.17 14.70
N VAL A 937 4.62 8.66 14.58
CA VAL A 937 3.57 9.20 13.71
C VAL A 937 2.55 9.96 14.57
N PRO A 938 2.09 11.14 14.15
CA PRO A 938 1.09 11.90 14.90
C PRO A 938 -0.21 11.11 15.12
N ALA A 939 -0.82 11.30 16.30
CA ALA A 939 -2.06 10.65 16.74
C ALA A 939 -3.20 10.68 15.71
N ARG A 940 -3.39 11.82 15.03
CA ARG A 940 -4.42 12.00 13.97
C ARG A 940 -4.27 11.05 12.76
N HIS A 941 -3.11 10.41 12.60
CA HIS A 941 -2.84 9.45 11.53
C HIS A 941 -2.85 8.00 12.03
N PHE A 942 -3.06 7.79 13.33
CA PHE A 942 -3.24 6.48 13.95
C PHE A 942 -4.73 6.26 14.18
N THR A 943 -5.34 5.19 13.67
CA THR A 943 -6.67 4.77 14.15
C THR A 943 -6.50 3.85 15.35
N THR A 944 -7.51 3.77 16.22
CA THR A 944 -7.50 2.86 17.38
C THR A 944 -7.26 1.41 16.96
N ALA A 945 -7.82 1.00 15.82
CA ALA A 945 -7.62 -0.32 15.23
C ALA A 945 -6.15 -0.60 14.85
N MET A 946 -5.40 0.41 14.40
CA MET A 946 -3.97 0.27 14.13
C MET A 946 -3.15 0.05 15.41
N ILE A 947 -3.49 0.74 16.50
CA ILE A 947 -2.84 0.52 17.81
C ILE A 947 -3.07 -0.91 18.27
N LEU A 948 -4.31 -1.40 18.18
CA LEU A 948 -4.67 -2.76 18.55
C LEU A 948 -3.99 -3.82 17.69
N ARG A 949 -3.87 -3.59 16.38
CA ARG A 949 -3.09 -4.44 15.48
C ARG A 949 -1.62 -4.50 15.88
N GLU A 950 -1.01 -3.36 16.17
CA GLU A 950 0.39 -3.32 16.57
C GLU A 950 0.59 -4.00 17.94
N LEU A 951 -0.35 -3.83 18.88
CA LEU A 951 -0.35 -4.59 20.14
C LEU A 951 -0.51 -6.10 19.88
N ALA A 952 -1.44 -6.51 19.02
CA ALA A 952 -1.68 -7.91 18.65
C ALA A 952 -0.42 -8.60 18.10
N ARG A 953 0.36 -7.90 17.27
CA ARG A 953 1.60 -8.43 16.68
C ARG A 953 2.71 -8.68 17.70
N GLN A 954 2.71 -7.93 18.79
CA GLN A 954 3.66 -8.13 19.89
C GLN A 954 3.25 -9.31 20.79
N LEU A 955 2.03 -9.84 20.61
CA LEU A 955 1.52 -10.98 21.35
C LEU A 955 1.81 -12.27 20.58
N PRO A 956 2.34 -13.32 21.22
CA PRO A 956 2.54 -14.60 20.57
C PRO A 956 1.19 -15.17 20.11
N GLY A 957 1.07 -15.52 18.83
CA GLY A 957 -0.24 -15.79 18.21
C GLY A 957 -0.21 -16.72 17.01
N ASP A 958 -1.42 -17.13 16.62
CA ASP A 958 -1.73 -17.93 15.43
C ASP A 958 -1.64 -17.05 14.17
N PRO A 959 -0.88 -17.43 13.13
CA PRO A 959 -0.80 -16.68 11.87
C PRO A 959 -2.15 -16.34 11.24
N ALA A 960 -3.16 -17.21 11.35
CA ALA A 960 -4.50 -16.96 10.83
C ALA A 960 -5.22 -15.85 11.61
N ALA A 961 -5.06 -15.83 12.93
CA ALA A 961 -5.59 -14.75 13.77
C ALA A 961 -4.91 -13.40 13.44
N GLN A 962 -3.62 -13.42 13.10
CA GLN A 962 -2.91 -12.19 12.71
C GLN A 962 -3.41 -11.63 11.38
N GLN A 963 -3.71 -12.48 10.40
CA GLN A 963 -4.31 -12.06 9.13
C GLN A 963 -5.69 -11.43 9.34
N ARG A 964 -6.51 -12.03 10.21
CA ARG A 964 -7.81 -11.48 10.60
C ARG A 964 -7.67 -10.09 11.21
N VAL A 965 -6.75 -9.91 12.16
CA VAL A 965 -6.48 -8.59 12.78
C VAL A 965 -5.98 -7.59 11.74
N ASP A 966 -5.13 -8.01 10.80
CA ASP A 966 -4.62 -7.14 9.74
C ASP A 966 -5.75 -6.66 8.83
N TRP A 967 -6.71 -7.53 8.48
CA TRP A 967 -7.90 -7.18 7.71
C TRP A 967 -8.84 -6.23 8.45
N GLN A 968 -9.18 -6.56 9.70
CA GLN A 968 -10.05 -5.73 10.54
C GLN A 968 -9.45 -4.34 10.77
N ALA A 969 -8.13 -4.26 10.98
CA ALA A 969 -7.43 -3.00 11.14
C ALA A 969 -7.33 -2.22 9.83
N ALA A 970 -7.24 -2.88 8.67
CA ALA A 970 -7.33 -2.22 7.38
C ALA A 970 -8.70 -1.55 7.22
N ILE A 971 -9.80 -2.26 7.54
CA ILE A 971 -11.15 -1.68 7.49
C ILE A 971 -11.23 -0.49 8.45
N GLY A 972 -10.78 -0.68 9.70
CA GLY A 972 -10.71 0.38 10.71
C GLY A 972 -9.88 1.60 10.30
N SER A 973 -8.86 1.43 9.46
CA SER A 973 -8.03 2.53 8.96
C SER A 973 -8.75 3.37 7.90
N CYS A 974 -9.74 2.79 7.21
CA CYS A 974 -10.55 3.46 6.19
C CYS A 974 -11.87 4.03 6.74
N LEU A 975 -12.25 3.68 7.99
CA LEU A 975 -13.51 4.09 8.61
C LEU A 975 -13.64 5.58 8.90
N ASP A 976 -12.55 6.35 8.90
CA ASP A 976 -12.57 7.82 9.03
C ASP A 976 -12.06 8.54 7.79
N VAL A 977 -11.71 7.82 6.72
CA VAL A 977 -11.08 8.43 5.53
C VAL A 977 -12.14 9.13 4.69
N PRO A 978 -12.00 10.44 4.42
CA PRO A 978 -12.79 11.11 3.40
C PRO A 978 -12.49 10.50 2.02
N PRO A 979 -13.48 10.33 1.12
CA PRO A 979 -13.29 9.70 -0.18
C PRO A 979 -12.22 10.35 -1.08
N GLU A 980 -11.82 11.58 -0.75
CA GLU A 980 -10.94 12.44 -1.54
C GLU A 980 -9.48 12.44 -1.03
N THR A 981 -9.19 11.76 0.09
CA THR A 981 -7.86 11.81 0.74
C THR A 981 -7.07 10.53 0.54
N SER A 982 -6.01 10.62 -0.26
CA SER A 982 -4.98 9.59 -0.47
C SER A 982 -3.82 9.78 0.51
N GLN A 983 -4.00 9.45 1.80
CA GLN A 983 -2.84 9.41 2.69
C GLN A 983 -2.00 8.16 2.38
N GLU A 984 -0.81 8.38 1.80
CA GLU A 984 0.16 7.33 1.40
C GLU A 984 0.41 6.26 2.48
N TRP A 985 0.28 6.63 3.76
CA TRP A 985 0.43 5.71 4.90
C TRP A 985 -0.74 4.75 5.10
N GLN A 986 -1.99 5.20 4.98
CA GLN A 986 -3.17 4.33 5.07
C GLN A 986 -3.21 3.33 3.91
N LEU A 987 -2.80 3.81 2.75
CA LEU A 987 -2.62 3.07 1.52
C LEU A 987 -1.53 1.99 1.62
N PHE A 988 -0.40 2.35 2.23
CA PHE A 988 0.70 1.45 2.51
C PHE A 988 0.31 0.33 3.49
N TYR A 989 -0.57 0.62 4.46
CA TYR A 989 -1.05 -0.36 5.43
C TYR A 989 -2.16 -1.26 4.91
N ALA A 990 -2.93 -0.81 3.91
CA ALA A 990 -4.09 -1.50 3.41
C ALA A 990 -3.77 -2.90 2.89
N GLN A 991 -2.64 -3.16 2.22
CA GLN A 991 -2.17 -4.50 1.75
C GLN A 991 -3.18 -5.37 0.96
N PHE A 992 -4.39 -4.85 0.75
CA PHE A 992 -5.57 -5.49 0.20
C PHE A 992 -6.11 -4.61 -0.93
N ASN A 993 -7.09 -5.12 -1.68
CA ASN A 993 -7.73 -4.34 -2.74
C ASN A 993 -8.34 -3.06 -2.12
N PHE A 994 -7.88 -1.90 -2.58
CA PHE A 994 -8.31 -0.62 -2.02
C PHE A 994 -9.81 -0.39 -2.23
N ASP A 995 -10.36 -0.83 -3.36
CA ASP A 995 -11.77 -0.64 -3.68
C ASP A 995 -12.66 -1.48 -2.75
N ASP A 996 -12.36 -2.77 -2.59
CA ASP A 996 -13.09 -3.68 -1.70
C ASP A 996 -13.00 -3.22 -0.24
N LEU A 997 -11.81 -2.74 0.18
CA LEU A 997 -11.59 -2.22 1.51
C LEU A 997 -12.42 -0.96 1.80
N LEU A 998 -12.49 -0.04 0.83
CA LEU A 998 -13.25 1.18 0.94
C LEU A 998 -14.76 0.89 0.97
N GLU A 999 -15.23 -0.07 0.16
CA GLU A 999 -16.62 -0.52 0.19
C GLU A 999 -16.96 -1.16 1.55
N ALA A 1000 -16.09 -2.01 2.08
CA ALA A 1000 -16.24 -2.60 3.40
C ALA A 1000 -16.34 -1.56 4.52
N ALA A 1001 -15.44 -0.57 4.50
CA ALA A 1001 -15.46 0.51 5.47
C ALA A 1001 -16.74 1.35 5.37
N ARG A 1002 -17.22 1.65 4.15
CA ARG A 1002 -18.50 2.34 3.94
C ARG A 1002 -19.67 1.52 4.49
N ALA A 1003 -19.68 0.21 4.26
CA ALA A 1003 -20.72 -0.67 4.75
C ALA A 1003 -20.76 -0.71 6.29
N VAL A 1004 -19.59 -0.91 6.93
CA VAL A 1004 -19.41 -0.85 8.38
C VAL A 1004 -19.89 0.47 8.96
N ARG A 1005 -19.42 1.60 8.41
CA ARG A 1005 -19.82 2.95 8.84
C ARG A 1005 -21.33 3.15 8.78
N MET A 1006 -21.96 2.77 7.67
CA MET A 1006 -23.38 3.03 7.46
C MET A 1006 -24.28 2.14 8.31
N VAL A 1007 -23.98 0.84 8.39
CA VAL A 1007 -24.80 -0.09 9.18
C VAL A 1007 -24.63 0.13 10.68
N ALA A 1008 -23.43 0.47 11.17
CA ALA A 1008 -23.20 0.77 12.59
C ALA A 1008 -24.13 1.90 13.08
N ARG A 1009 -24.22 2.99 12.31
CA ARG A 1009 -25.07 4.15 12.59
C ARG A 1009 -26.57 3.88 12.43
N ALA A 1010 -26.92 2.91 11.59
CA ALA A 1010 -28.29 2.66 11.16
C ALA A 1010 -28.99 1.55 11.98
N HIS A 1011 -28.27 0.45 12.21
CA HIS A 1011 -28.87 -0.84 12.57
C HIS A 1011 -28.32 -1.44 13.86
N GLY A 1012 -27.34 -0.77 14.47
CA GLY A 1012 -26.77 -1.11 15.76
C GLY A 1012 -25.30 -1.50 15.63
N PHE A 1013 -24.48 -0.90 16.50
CA PHE A 1013 -23.06 -1.18 16.71
C PHE A 1013 -22.72 -2.68 16.70
N MET A 1014 -23.56 -3.52 17.33
CA MET A 1014 -23.31 -4.97 17.48
C MET A 1014 -23.27 -5.73 16.15
N SER A 1015 -24.19 -5.43 15.22
CA SER A 1015 -24.25 -6.12 13.92
C SER A 1015 -23.01 -5.83 13.09
N ALA A 1016 -22.48 -4.61 13.16
CA ALA A 1016 -21.25 -4.23 12.48
C ALA A 1016 -20.02 -4.91 13.10
N VAL A 1017 -19.95 -5.00 14.43
CA VAL A 1017 -18.88 -5.76 15.13
C VAL A 1017 -18.89 -7.22 14.71
N GLN A 1018 -20.06 -7.87 14.70
CA GLN A 1018 -20.20 -9.29 14.32
C GLN A 1018 -19.82 -9.55 12.86
N ALA A 1019 -20.20 -8.65 11.95
CA ALA A 1019 -19.85 -8.75 10.54
C ALA A 1019 -18.33 -8.67 10.31
N VAL A 1020 -17.65 -7.75 10.99
CA VAL A 1020 -16.18 -7.59 10.93
C VAL A 1020 -15.45 -8.74 11.64
N GLU A 1021 -16.00 -9.28 12.74
CA GLU A 1021 -15.42 -10.42 13.47
C GLU A 1021 -15.40 -11.72 12.65
N GLY A 1022 -16.41 -11.91 11.79
CA GLY A 1022 -16.60 -13.12 10.99
C GLY A 1022 -15.71 -13.25 9.77
N ILE A 1023 -15.05 -12.19 9.31
CA ILE A 1023 -14.27 -12.22 8.06
C ILE A 1023 -12.79 -12.33 8.37
N GLU A 1024 -12.17 -13.37 7.85
CA GLU A 1024 -10.74 -13.62 8.04
C GLU A 1024 -9.90 -13.04 6.90
N ARG A 1025 -10.46 -12.98 5.69
CA ARG A 1025 -9.79 -12.49 4.48
C ARG A 1025 -10.76 -11.78 3.51
N PRO A 1026 -10.26 -10.88 2.64
CA PRO A 1026 -11.10 -10.16 1.67
C PRO A 1026 -11.91 -11.06 0.74
N ASP A 1027 -11.34 -12.20 0.31
CA ASP A 1027 -11.98 -13.16 -0.61
C ASP A 1027 -13.22 -13.84 -0.03
N GLN A 1028 -13.40 -13.79 1.29
CA GLN A 1028 -14.56 -14.36 1.96
C GLN A 1028 -15.77 -13.42 1.96
N MET A 1029 -15.64 -12.16 1.52
CA MET A 1029 -16.76 -11.21 1.48
C MET A 1029 -17.93 -11.73 0.64
N GLU A 1030 -17.68 -12.45 -0.44
CA GLU A 1030 -18.74 -12.95 -1.31
C GLU A 1030 -19.35 -14.29 -0.83
N THR A 1031 -18.72 -14.95 0.14
CA THR A 1031 -19.07 -16.33 0.54
C THR A 1031 -19.41 -16.48 2.02
N HIS A 1032 -19.08 -15.48 2.85
CA HIS A 1032 -19.31 -15.50 4.29
C HIS A 1032 -20.70 -14.97 4.62
N LYS A 1033 -21.60 -15.87 5.02
CA LYS A 1033 -23.03 -15.59 5.25
C LYS A 1033 -23.32 -14.38 6.17
N PRO A 1034 -22.67 -14.21 7.35
CA PRO A 1034 -22.85 -12.99 8.16
C PRO A 1034 -22.49 -11.68 7.44
N TRP A 1035 -21.53 -11.70 6.51
CA TRP A 1035 -21.17 -10.53 5.72
C TRP A 1035 -22.14 -10.31 4.56
N GLU A 1036 -22.65 -11.37 3.96
CA GLU A 1036 -23.69 -11.29 2.92
C GLU A 1036 -24.97 -10.64 3.48
N GLU A 1037 -25.42 -11.10 4.66
CA GLU A 1037 -26.56 -10.52 5.39
C GLU A 1037 -26.30 -9.04 5.70
N PHE A 1038 -25.11 -8.72 6.21
CA PHE A 1038 -24.68 -7.36 6.50
C PHE A 1038 -24.60 -6.46 5.25
N THR A 1039 -24.10 -6.98 4.14
CA THR A 1039 -23.96 -6.25 2.86
C THR A 1039 -25.32 -6.01 2.23
N THR A 1040 -26.25 -6.96 2.38
CA THR A 1040 -27.66 -6.78 1.98
C THR A 1040 -28.29 -5.63 2.76
N MET A 1041 -28.06 -5.56 4.07
CA MET A 1041 -28.51 -4.43 4.90
C MET A 1041 -27.91 -3.09 4.42
N TYR A 1042 -26.61 -3.07 4.15
CA TYR A 1042 -25.94 -1.91 3.57
C TYR A 1042 -26.59 -1.47 2.25
N LYS A 1043 -26.79 -2.38 1.28
CA LYS A 1043 -27.42 -2.05 -0.01
C LYS A 1043 -28.82 -1.45 0.15
N VAL A 1044 -29.66 -2.05 1.01
CA VAL A 1044 -31.02 -1.56 1.28
C VAL A 1044 -31.01 -0.17 1.94
N LEU A 1045 -30.13 0.05 2.91
CA LEU A 1045 -29.96 1.37 3.54
C LEU A 1045 -29.41 2.40 2.54
N ALA A 1046 -28.52 1.97 1.63
CA ALA A 1046 -27.88 2.82 0.64
C ALA A 1046 -28.90 3.36 -0.36
N GLU A 1047 -29.73 2.46 -0.89
CA GLU A 1047 -30.83 2.79 -1.78
C GLU A 1047 -31.85 3.72 -1.10
N ARG A 1048 -32.21 3.43 0.15
CA ARG A 1048 -33.18 4.25 0.89
C ARG A 1048 -32.72 5.68 1.09
N VAL A 1049 -31.48 5.90 1.51
CA VAL A 1049 -31.01 7.29 1.65
C VAL A 1049 -30.76 7.93 0.30
N ALA A 1050 -30.38 7.19 -0.75
CA ALA A 1050 -30.37 7.77 -2.09
C ALA A 1050 -31.76 8.30 -2.47
N LEU A 1051 -32.82 7.52 -2.26
CA LEU A 1051 -34.21 7.94 -2.48
C LEU A 1051 -34.63 9.13 -1.60
N LEU A 1052 -34.27 9.12 -0.31
CA LEU A 1052 -34.56 10.22 0.60
C LEU A 1052 -33.81 11.50 0.21
N VAL A 1053 -32.55 11.38 -0.23
CA VAL A 1053 -31.77 12.52 -0.72
C VAL A 1053 -32.43 13.11 -1.96
N GLU A 1054 -32.86 12.30 -2.93
CA GLU A 1054 -33.60 12.79 -4.10
C GLU A 1054 -34.89 13.52 -3.69
N LYS A 1055 -35.65 12.91 -2.78
CA LYS A 1055 -36.89 13.51 -2.24
C LYS A 1055 -36.61 14.86 -1.57
N ILE A 1056 -35.62 14.92 -0.68
CA ILE A 1056 -35.24 16.14 0.04
C ILE A 1056 -34.76 17.22 -0.94
N VAL A 1057 -33.98 16.83 -1.96
CA VAL A 1057 -33.54 17.73 -3.03
C VAL A 1057 -34.74 18.33 -3.75
N MET A 1058 -35.71 17.51 -4.17
CA MET A 1058 -36.93 17.95 -4.84
C MET A 1058 -37.79 18.87 -3.96
N GLU A 1059 -37.97 18.55 -2.67
CA GLU A 1059 -38.75 19.36 -1.72
C GLU A 1059 -38.13 20.73 -1.44
N ASN A 1060 -36.82 20.86 -1.58
CA ASN A 1060 -36.04 22.04 -1.20
C ASN A 1060 -35.47 22.84 -2.40
N VAL A 1061 -35.90 22.53 -3.63
CA VAL A 1061 -35.57 23.35 -4.82
C VAL A 1061 -36.00 24.80 -4.58
N GLY A 1062 -35.09 25.75 -4.82
CA GLY A 1062 -35.35 27.18 -4.66
C GLY A 1062 -35.42 27.69 -3.21
N ARG A 1063 -35.33 26.82 -2.20
CA ARG A 1063 -35.34 27.25 -0.78
C ARG A 1063 -33.97 27.73 -0.31
N PRO A 1064 -33.91 28.70 0.63
CA PRO A 1064 -32.65 29.20 1.20
C PRO A 1064 -32.02 28.26 2.25
N TYR A 1065 -32.70 27.17 2.58
CA TYR A 1065 -32.28 26.12 3.50
C TYR A 1065 -32.74 24.76 2.96
N VAL A 1066 -32.22 23.68 3.55
CA VAL A 1066 -32.72 22.33 3.34
C VAL A 1066 -33.40 21.86 4.62
N ALA A 1067 -34.69 21.60 4.57
CA ALA A 1067 -35.44 21.06 5.71
C ALA A 1067 -36.24 19.83 5.33
N HIS A 1068 -36.26 18.85 6.23
CA HIS A 1068 -37.10 17.66 6.07
C HIS A 1068 -37.50 17.06 7.43
N PHE A 1069 -38.79 16.74 7.57
CA PHE A 1069 -39.31 16.03 8.73
C PHE A 1069 -39.49 14.56 8.38
N PHE A 1070 -38.73 13.68 9.04
CA PHE A 1070 -38.81 12.25 8.82
C PHE A 1070 -40.04 11.65 9.49
N THR A 1071 -40.87 11.00 8.69
CA THR A 1071 -41.99 10.19 9.16
C THR A 1071 -41.51 8.85 9.73
N ALA A 1072 -42.32 8.23 10.59
CA ALA A 1072 -42.02 6.91 11.14
C ALA A 1072 -41.81 5.83 10.06
N ALA A 1073 -42.39 5.99 8.87
CA ALA A 1073 -42.20 5.09 7.74
C ALA A 1073 -40.84 5.27 7.05
N GLU A 1074 -40.36 6.51 6.93
CA GLU A 1074 -39.07 6.84 6.33
C GLU A 1074 -37.89 6.41 7.21
N VAL A 1075 -38.07 6.44 8.53
CA VAL A 1075 -37.08 5.96 9.51
C VAL A 1075 -37.36 4.55 10.02
N ALA A 1076 -38.36 3.84 9.49
CA ALA A 1076 -38.64 2.45 9.87
C ALA A 1076 -37.63 1.51 9.21
N SER A 1077 -36.88 0.76 10.03
CA SER A 1077 -35.98 -0.29 9.50
C SER A 1077 -36.78 -1.49 8.98
N PRO A 1078 -36.41 -2.08 7.83
CA PRO A 1078 -37.05 -3.30 7.32
C PRO A 1078 -36.64 -4.58 8.06
N LEU A 1079 -35.66 -4.54 8.97
CA LEU A 1079 -35.18 -5.68 9.76
C LEU A 1079 -35.24 -5.39 11.27
N ALA A 1080 -35.43 -6.43 12.08
CA ALA A 1080 -35.51 -6.30 13.54
C ALA A 1080 -34.13 -5.85 14.10
N PRO A 1081 -34.06 -4.76 14.88
CA PRO A 1081 -32.78 -4.30 15.44
C PRO A 1081 -32.23 -5.30 16.46
N ALA A 1082 -30.95 -5.68 16.30
CA ALA A 1082 -30.22 -6.44 17.30
C ALA A 1082 -29.48 -5.46 18.24
N GLY A 1083 -30.04 -5.18 19.42
CA GLY A 1083 -29.39 -4.33 20.42
C GLY A 1083 -30.35 -3.54 21.31
N THR A 1084 -29.85 -3.11 22.48
CA THR A 1084 -30.59 -2.38 23.52
C THR A 1084 -31.18 -1.07 23.00
N MET A 1085 -32.43 -0.82 23.43
CA MET A 1085 -33.29 0.22 22.91
C MET A 1085 -32.75 1.64 23.11
N THR A 1086 -32.20 2.22 22.05
CA THR A 1086 -32.35 3.65 21.77
C THR A 1086 -32.77 3.79 20.31
N ARG A 1087 -34.04 4.13 20.13
CA ARG A 1087 -34.73 4.22 18.84
C ARG A 1087 -34.17 5.36 18.00
N CYS A 1088 -33.61 5.05 16.83
CA CYS A 1088 -33.89 5.60 15.50
C CYS A 1088 -32.69 5.35 14.58
N LEU A 1089 -32.96 4.91 13.35
CA LEU A 1089 -32.04 5.03 12.22
C LEU A 1089 -31.63 6.50 12.07
N ASP A 1090 -30.44 6.88 12.54
CA ASP A 1090 -29.92 8.25 12.37
C ASP A 1090 -29.20 8.36 11.02
N LEU A 1091 -29.99 8.35 9.94
CA LEU A 1091 -29.51 8.49 8.57
C LEU A 1091 -29.02 9.91 8.25
N TYR A 1092 -29.24 10.86 9.17
CA TYR A 1092 -28.95 12.27 8.95
C TYR A 1092 -27.50 12.55 8.54
N PRO A 1093 -26.45 11.98 9.16
CA PRO A 1093 -25.07 12.22 8.73
C PRO A 1093 -24.85 11.82 7.26
N TRP A 1094 -25.44 10.72 6.81
CA TRP A 1094 -25.26 10.21 5.44
C TRP A 1094 -26.07 11.01 4.41
N ILE A 1095 -27.33 11.35 4.76
CA ILE A 1095 -28.17 12.25 3.98
C ILE A 1095 -27.48 13.62 3.84
N SER A 1096 -26.97 14.16 4.94
CA SER A 1096 -26.26 15.44 4.96
C SER A 1096 -24.99 15.41 4.11
N GLU A 1097 -24.20 14.34 4.17
CA GLU A 1097 -23.01 14.14 3.33
C GLU A 1097 -23.38 14.19 1.84
N HIS A 1098 -24.39 13.44 1.42
CA HIS A 1098 -24.86 13.42 0.04
C HIS A 1098 -25.44 14.75 -0.44
N LEU A 1099 -26.25 15.41 0.39
CA LEU A 1099 -26.77 16.73 0.08
C LEU A 1099 -25.65 17.76 -0.09
N THR A 1100 -24.63 17.75 0.77
CA THR A 1100 -23.50 18.68 0.65
C THR A 1100 -22.59 18.45 -0.55
N ARG A 1101 -22.65 17.28 -1.20
CA ARG A 1101 -21.94 17.03 -2.47
C ARG A 1101 -22.70 17.53 -3.71
N ARG A 1102 -24.00 17.86 -3.57
CA ARG A 1102 -24.81 18.38 -4.67
C ARG A 1102 -24.74 19.89 -4.71
N GLY A 1103 -23.99 20.43 -5.68
CA GLY A 1103 -23.80 21.86 -5.99
C GLY A 1103 -24.58 22.84 -5.12
N ASP A 1104 -25.83 23.13 -5.49
CA ASP A 1104 -26.71 24.16 -4.91
C ASP A 1104 -27.04 24.01 -3.40
N PHE A 1105 -26.68 22.90 -2.77
CA PHE A 1105 -27.00 22.61 -1.36
C PHE A 1105 -25.79 22.65 -0.43
N ALA A 1106 -24.55 22.75 -0.96
CA ALA A 1106 -23.33 22.80 -0.15
C ALA A 1106 -23.27 24.00 0.81
N ASP A 1107 -23.92 25.11 0.45
CA ASP A 1107 -23.88 26.39 1.19
C ASP A 1107 -25.17 26.68 2.00
N LYS A 1108 -26.09 25.71 2.10
CA LYS A 1108 -27.37 25.87 2.79
C LYS A 1108 -27.36 25.16 4.15
N PRO A 1109 -28.01 25.72 5.19
CA PRO A 1109 -28.21 25.00 6.43
C PRO A 1109 -29.13 23.80 6.18
N ILE A 1110 -28.76 22.64 6.72
CA ILE A 1110 -29.54 21.40 6.64
C ILE A 1110 -30.17 21.17 8.02
N ILE A 1111 -31.49 21.09 8.07
CA ILE A 1111 -32.27 20.95 9.31
C ILE A 1111 -33.19 19.74 9.15
N VAL A 1112 -33.13 18.79 10.08
CA VAL A 1112 -34.03 17.64 10.06
C VAL A 1112 -34.72 17.43 11.39
N GLY A 1113 -35.92 16.86 11.34
CA GLY A 1113 -36.74 16.59 12.52
C GLY A 1113 -37.35 15.20 12.47
N GLN A 1114 -37.57 14.60 13.64
CA GLN A 1114 -38.36 13.37 13.79
C GLN A 1114 -38.94 13.26 15.19
N VAL A 1115 -39.92 12.37 15.39
CA VAL A 1115 -40.39 12.03 16.74
C VAL A 1115 -39.44 11.02 17.38
N VAL A 1116 -38.79 11.40 18.48
CA VAL A 1116 -37.89 10.54 19.27
C VAL A 1116 -38.49 10.23 20.63
N GLN A 1117 -37.87 9.30 21.36
CA GLN A 1117 -38.13 9.10 22.78
C GLN A 1117 -36.99 9.66 23.64
N ASP A 1118 -37.34 10.26 24.76
CA ASP A 1118 -36.36 10.60 25.80
C ASP A 1118 -35.97 9.35 26.61
N MET A 1119 -35.00 9.51 27.52
CA MET A 1119 -34.50 8.42 28.36
C MET A 1119 -35.59 7.81 29.28
N LEU A 1120 -36.70 8.52 29.48
CA LEU A 1120 -37.87 8.10 30.25
C LEU A 1120 -39.00 7.56 29.35
N LYS A 1121 -38.70 7.28 28.07
CA LYS A 1121 -39.63 6.78 27.05
C LYS A 1121 -40.76 7.74 26.65
N ARG A 1122 -40.70 9.03 27.02
CA ARG A 1122 -41.68 10.05 26.61
C ARG A 1122 -41.37 10.52 25.19
N LYS A 1123 -42.40 10.78 24.38
CA LYS A 1123 -42.23 11.28 23.00
C LYS A 1123 -41.82 12.75 22.99
N ALA A 1124 -40.84 13.09 22.16
CA ALA A 1124 -40.34 14.44 21.96
C ALA A 1124 -40.04 14.68 20.46
N LEU A 1125 -40.04 15.94 20.02
CA LEU A 1125 -39.50 16.36 18.73
C LEU A 1125 -37.97 16.41 18.83
N GLY A 1126 -37.30 15.48 18.17
CA GLY A 1126 -35.85 15.49 17.99
C GLY A 1126 -35.48 16.32 16.76
N VAL A 1127 -34.57 17.27 16.92
CA VAL A 1127 -34.13 18.17 15.84
C VAL A 1127 -32.63 18.13 15.71
N ARG A 1128 -32.13 18.06 14.49
CA ARG A 1128 -30.69 18.10 14.18
C ARG A 1128 -30.42 19.12 13.08
N ILE A 1129 -29.37 19.92 13.27
CA ILE A 1129 -28.98 21.02 12.39
C ILE A 1129 -27.52 20.87 12.00
N ARG A 1130 -27.19 21.14 10.74
CA ARG A 1130 -25.84 21.33 10.22
C ARG A 1130 -25.77 22.69 9.55
N SER A 1131 -24.76 23.46 9.93
CA SER A 1131 -24.45 24.76 9.34
C SER A 1131 -23.74 24.63 8.00
N PRO A 1132 -23.86 25.63 7.10
CA PRO A 1132 -22.92 25.83 6.00
C PRO A 1132 -21.47 25.97 6.48
N ARG A 1133 -20.50 25.94 5.55
CA ARG A 1133 -19.11 26.31 5.88
C ARG A 1133 -19.08 27.74 6.46
N ASP A 1134 -18.25 27.95 7.49
CA ASP A 1134 -18.00 29.24 8.16
C ASP A 1134 -19.11 29.80 9.08
N VAL A 1135 -20.04 28.97 9.56
CA VAL A 1135 -21.07 29.40 10.53
C VAL A 1135 -21.03 28.53 11.79
N GLU A 1136 -20.52 29.09 12.89
CA GLU A 1136 -20.52 28.53 14.24
C GLU A 1136 -21.96 28.54 14.83
N LEU A 1137 -22.62 27.37 14.87
CA LEU A 1137 -24.04 27.27 15.28
C LEU A 1137 -24.31 27.74 16.71
N MET A 1138 -23.39 27.50 17.64
CA MET A 1138 -23.59 27.91 19.04
C MET A 1138 -23.44 29.43 19.22
N GLU A 1139 -22.67 30.08 18.36
CA GLU A 1139 -22.52 31.55 18.31
C GLU A 1139 -23.63 32.22 17.50
N ALA A 1140 -24.33 31.47 16.64
CA ALA A 1140 -25.43 31.96 15.81
C ALA A 1140 -26.74 32.27 16.58
N GLY A 1141 -26.75 32.13 17.91
CA GLY A 1141 -27.90 32.46 18.76
C GLY A 1141 -29.05 31.44 18.67
N LEU A 1142 -28.71 30.16 18.63
CA LEU A 1142 -29.65 29.06 18.80
C LEU A 1142 -30.28 29.09 20.22
N PRO A 1143 -31.53 28.63 20.39
CA PRO A 1143 -32.15 28.50 21.71
C PRO A 1143 -31.34 27.61 22.67
N GLU A 1144 -31.36 27.92 23.97
CA GLU A 1144 -30.54 27.27 25.02
C GLU A 1144 -30.69 25.74 25.12
N TYR A 1145 -31.78 25.19 24.62
CA TYR A 1145 -32.02 23.75 24.60
C TYR A 1145 -31.28 22.99 23.47
N PHE A 1146 -30.63 23.71 22.54
CA PHE A 1146 -29.71 23.10 21.58
C PHE A 1146 -28.33 22.84 22.20
N ARG A 1147 -27.76 21.67 21.91
CA ARG A 1147 -26.40 21.28 22.33
C ARG A 1147 -25.58 20.90 21.10
N THR A 1148 -24.25 20.83 21.25
CA THR A 1148 -23.36 20.38 20.17
C THR A 1148 -23.73 18.96 19.74
N GLY A 1149 -23.81 18.73 18.42
CA GLY A 1149 -24.30 17.48 17.83
C GLY A 1149 -23.24 16.39 17.63
N GLY A 1150 -22.11 16.48 18.36
CA GLY A 1150 -20.97 15.55 18.25
C GLY A 1150 -20.08 15.73 17.01
N LEU A 1151 -20.58 16.37 15.95
CA LEU A 1151 -19.84 16.68 14.72
C LEU A 1151 -19.60 18.20 14.57
N PRO A 1152 -18.50 18.63 13.91
CA PRO A 1152 -18.23 20.05 13.66
C PRO A 1152 -19.43 20.73 12.97
N ASN A 1153 -19.79 21.93 13.44
CA ASN A 1153 -20.91 22.72 12.90
C ASN A 1153 -22.27 21.99 12.92
N THR A 1154 -22.51 21.12 13.91
CA THR A 1154 -23.82 20.47 14.14
C THR A 1154 -24.39 20.77 15.52
N ALA A 1155 -25.72 20.84 15.61
CA ALA A 1155 -26.44 21.01 16.87
C ALA A 1155 -27.67 20.07 16.94
N VAL A 1156 -28.01 19.63 18.14
CA VAL A 1156 -29.14 18.73 18.43
C VAL A 1156 -30.03 19.27 19.53
N ALA A 1157 -31.33 19.02 19.46
CA ALA A 1157 -32.30 19.32 20.50
C ALA A 1157 -33.35 18.21 20.63
N LYS A 1158 -33.89 18.04 21.85
CA LYS A 1158 -35.11 17.24 22.11
C LYS A 1158 -36.14 18.16 22.76
N ILE A 1159 -37.22 18.43 22.05
CA ILE A 1159 -38.23 19.43 22.42
C ILE A 1159 -39.53 18.69 22.76
N PRO A 1160 -40.22 18.98 23.87
CA PRO A 1160 -41.51 18.37 24.17
C PRO A 1160 -42.52 18.58 23.02
N LEU A 1161 -43.31 17.54 22.72
CA LEU A 1161 -44.38 17.65 21.72
C LEU A 1161 -45.52 18.50 22.28
N HIS A 1162 -46.07 19.38 21.44
CA HIS A 1162 -47.23 20.17 21.80
C HIS A 1162 -48.51 19.31 21.74
N GLU A 1163 -49.36 19.36 22.76
CA GLU A 1163 -50.52 18.46 22.89
C GLU A 1163 -51.55 18.60 21.75
N SER A 1164 -51.65 19.80 21.16
CA SER A 1164 -52.63 20.12 20.10
C SER A 1164 -52.04 20.31 18.70
N MET A 1165 -50.73 20.13 18.50
CA MET A 1165 -50.06 20.39 17.21
C MET A 1165 -49.42 19.12 16.64
N PRO A 1166 -49.57 18.84 15.33
CA PRO A 1166 -48.80 17.78 14.68
C PRO A 1166 -47.29 18.03 14.79
N PRO A 1167 -46.47 17.02 15.11
CA PRO A 1167 -45.01 17.17 15.27
C PRO A 1167 -44.31 17.77 14.05
N GLU A 1168 -44.78 17.45 12.84
CA GLU A 1168 -44.26 18.00 11.59
C GLU A 1168 -44.46 19.51 11.49
N ARG A 1169 -45.65 19.99 11.90
CA ARG A 1169 -45.94 21.43 11.93
C ARG A 1169 -45.07 22.14 12.96
N GLN A 1170 -44.92 21.55 14.15
CA GLN A 1170 -44.04 22.06 15.20
C GLN A 1170 -42.58 22.16 14.72
N PHE A 1171 -42.13 21.21 13.89
CA PHE A 1171 -40.81 21.23 13.27
C PHE A 1171 -40.64 22.37 12.26
N TYR A 1172 -41.58 22.55 11.32
CA TYR A 1172 -41.45 23.61 10.32
C TYR A 1172 -41.55 25.02 10.92
N GLU A 1173 -42.38 25.23 11.96
CA GLU A 1173 -42.40 26.49 12.71
C GLU A 1173 -41.03 26.78 13.38
N LEU A 1174 -40.36 25.75 13.88
CA LEU A 1174 -39.00 25.87 14.41
C LEU A 1174 -37.98 26.17 13.30
N VAL A 1175 -38.08 25.52 12.14
CA VAL A 1175 -37.21 25.80 10.98
C VAL A 1175 -37.30 27.27 10.60
N ASP A 1176 -38.51 27.82 10.47
CA ASP A 1176 -38.76 29.23 10.16
C ASP A 1176 -38.13 30.19 11.16
N ALA A 1177 -38.15 29.82 12.45
CA ALA A 1177 -37.53 30.62 13.51
C ALA A 1177 -35.98 30.56 13.50
N LEU A 1178 -35.37 29.52 12.92
CA LEU A 1178 -33.94 29.26 13.01
C LEU A 1178 -33.16 29.53 11.73
N TRP A 1179 -33.70 29.21 10.55
CA TRP A 1179 -32.90 29.15 9.32
C TRP A 1179 -32.22 30.49 9.01
N TRP A 1180 -32.90 31.62 9.25
CA TRP A 1180 -32.34 32.95 9.00
C TRP A 1180 -31.10 33.22 9.85
N LYS A 1181 -31.00 32.63 11.05
CA LYS A 1181 -29.86 32.74 11.97
C LYS A 1181 -28.67 31.88 11.52
N THR A 1182 -28.92 30.82 10.76
CA THR A 1182 -27.94 29.79 10.40
C THR A 1182 -27.44 29.86 8.94
N VAL A 1183 -27.85 30.88 8.17
CA VAL A 1183 -27.33 31.13 6.79
C VAL A 1183 -25.98 31.86 6.82
N SER A 1184 -25.09 31.52 5.88
CA SER A 1184 -23.81 32.21 5.65
C SER A 1184 -23.99 33.74 5.46
N PRO A 1185 -23.11 34.58 6.05
CA PRO A 1185 -23.12 36.03 5.87
C PRO A 1185 -23.06 36.47 4.39
N THR A 1186 -22.39 35.70 3.52
CA THR A 1186 -22.23 35.98 2.09
C THR A 1186 -23.56 35.95 1.34
N ILE A 1187 -24.44 34.99 1.69
CA ILE A 1187 -25.80 34.88 1.12
C ILE A 1187 -26.71 35.99 1.67
N ARG A 1188 -26.55 36.38 2.94
CA ARG A 1188 -27.27 37.54 3.52
C ARG A 1188 -26.93 38.85 2.80
N LEU A 1189 -25.69 38.99 2.31
CA LEU A 1189 -25.24 40.17 1.55
C LEU A 1189 -25.78 40.20 0.12
N GLN A 1190 -25.90 39.06 -0.57
CA GLN A 1190 -26.47 38.99 -1.92
C GLN A 1190 -27.96 39.37 -1.98
N LYS A 1191 -28.75 39.07 -0.93
CA LYS A 1191 -30.17 39.46 -0.83
C LYS A 1191 -30.43 40.89 -0.34
N ARG A 1192 -29.38 41.64 0.05
CA ARG A 1192 -29.50 43.07 0.42
C ARG A 1192 -29.40 44.04 -0.75
N ARG A 1193 -29.22 43.56 -1.99
CA ARG A 1193 -29.45 44.41 -3.17
C ARG A 1193 -30.96 44.45 -3.44
N PRO A 1194 -31.62 45.63 -3.36
CA PRO A 1194 -32.99 45.75 -3.81
C PRO A 1194 -33.06 45.47 -5.32
N ALA A 1195 -34.19 44.89 -5.75
CA ALA A 1195 -34.55 44.71 -7.16
C ALA A 1195 -34.63 46.06 -7.89
#